data_AF-A0A182JHR4-F1
#
_entry.id   AF-A0A182JHR4-F1
#
_cell.length_a   1.000
_cell.length_b   1.000
_cell.length_c   1.000
_cell.angle_alpha   90.00
_cell.angle_beta   90.00
_cell.angle_gamma   90.00
#
_symmetry.space_group_name_H-M   'P 1'
#
loop_
_entity.id
_entity.type
_entity.pdbx_description
1 polymer ?
#
loop_
_entity_poly.entity_id
_entity_poly.type
_entity_poly.pdbx_seq_one_letter_code
_entity_poly.pdbx_strand_id
1 'polypeptide(L)'
;MEIYHKDGKFPRYCEAARKSLDANRFNEFALLASDEERFRFVNGLQSIVDELHLKREFNGKSMEQVIALKTLGNKAFQAERWNEALVFYNKCYLSTPRENVQEKSIILANRSAALYHLEKYDLALRDIQRSLDHQYPDQMMYKLTERKARCFLAKKDYEAALDSFKATVKALDDSNLPLERRQKLERDAQIMINLLPKNIEMEQKAKKKSSSNKAKAPAVSQQATGKVPEHFVDKALWFDYTPGEGRFARTKSDLKPNSILLLERPHVAALLEDYSLDHCTHCFKRVSVPIACPLCSDVIFCSDECETKANGSYHRYECGFLPILWGSGASITCHMALRMITQRSGEYFAKIKPELAGLTNDQIDQLPVDDYRKVYNLVTHESERTPEDLFQRTLMATLLNTCLTLGGYSGLGAETQNYIGGLLLHNLQLLQYNAHEVSEMIREKENDVGKSIFIGGGLYPTLALFNHSCDPGVTRYYRGNQVCVRTVKNIPADSMVAENYGPLFTQRRRDERLQKLLNQYRFTCQCVACLENWPLFTEMDPHVIRFRCDGGKICSNVLIIPAEINDFMVKCTECGEHTNIMKGLKTLQDTDMLFKTATRLHAAGEYEAALLKYVEMMTTMSEVLVPPYRDYHLCQQGLRACMLEFGNRYTRAITKK
;
A
#
# COMPACT_ATOMS: atom_id res chain seq x y z
N MET A 1 -18.20 -5.43 3.80
CA MET A 1 -17.28 -6.44 4.36
C MET A 1 -17.89 -7.00 5.62
N GLU A 2 -17.90 -8.33 5.77
CA GLU A 2 -18.25 -8.96 7.05
C GLU A 2 -17.16 -8.64 8.09
N ILE A 3 -17.55 -8.52 9.37
CA ILE A 3 -16.60 -8.21 10.46
C ILE A 3 -15.72 -9.41 10.84
N TYR A 4 -16.11 -10.61 10.46
CA TYR A 4 -15.35 -11.84 10.63
C TYR A 4 -15.67 -12.85 9.53
N HIS A 5 -14.75 -13.78 9.30
CA HIS A 5 -14.95 -14.95 8.43
C HIS A 5 -15.67 -16.07 9.18
N LYS A 6 -16.59 -16.78 8.50
CA LYS A 6 -17.48 -17.79 9.11
C LYS A 6 -16.75 -18.96 9.77
N ASP A 7 -15.54 -19.27 9.30
CA ASP A 7 -14.75 -20.41 9.81
C ASP A 7 -13.93 -20.06 11.08
N GLY A 8 -14.00 -18.81 11.55
CA GLY A 8 -13.29 -18.34 12.73
C GLY A 8 -13.89 -18.79 14.06
N LYS A 9 -13.12 -18.66 15.16
CA LYS A 9 -13.61 -18.95 16.52
C LYS A 9 -14.61 -17.88 17.03
N PHE A 10 -14.49 -16.65 16.55
CA PHE A 10 -15.31 -15.52 17.00
C PHE A 10 -16.81 -15.61 16.64
N PRO A 11 -17.22 -16.08 15.45
CA PRO A 11 -18.64 -16.31 15.14
C PRO A 11 -19.36 -17.18 16.19
N ARG A 12 -18.71 -18.25 16.68
CA ARG A 12 -19.30 -19.13 17.71
C ARG A 12 -19.51 -18.40 19.04
N TYR A 13 -18.56 -17.56 19.42
CA TYR A 13 -18.69 -16.69 20.59
C TYR A 13 -19.83 -15.69 20.42
N CYS A 14 -19.98 -15.07 19.25
CA CYS A 14 -21.10 -14.17 18.96
C CYS A 14 -22.45 -14.85 19.11
N GLU A 15 -22.57 -16.07 18.57
CA GLU A 15 -23.80 -16.85 18.67
C GLU A 15 -24.11 -17.22 20.13
N ALA A 16 -23.11 -17.67 20.89
CA ALA A 16 -23.26 -17.99 22.31
C ALA A 16 -23.66 -16.75 23.15
N ALA A 17 -22.99 -15.62 22.95
CA ALA A 17 -23.28 -14.36 23.64
C ALA A 17 -24.67 -13.81 23.28
N ARG A 18 -25.13 -13.99 22.04
CA ARG A 18 -26.49 -13.59 21.66
C ARG A 18 -27.56 -14.49 22.30
N LYS A 19 -27.30 -15.81 22.38
CA LYS A 19 -28.21 -16.79 23.00
C LYS A 19 -28.33 -16.66 24.51
N SER A 20 -27.32 -16.11 25.18
CA SER A 20 -27.35 -15.89 26.64
C SER A 20 -28.20 -14.67 27.04
N LEU A 21 -28.58 -13.81 26.09
CA LEU A 21 -29.48 -12.68 26.32
C LEU A 21 -30.93 -13.05 25.98
N ASP A 22 -31.81 -12.87 26.96
CA ASP A 22 -33.25 -12.92 26.71
C ASP A 22 -33.73 -11.74 25.84
N ALA A 23 -34.98 -11.81 25.39
CA ALA A 23 -35.56 -10.79 24.52
C ALA A 23 -35.63 -9.40 25.16
N ASN A 24 -35.86 -9.32 26.47
CA ASN A 24 -35.98 -8.03 27.17
C ASN A 24 -34.63 -7.33 27.24
N ARG A 25 -33.58 -8.04 27.65
CA ARG A 25 -32.21 -7.51 27.70
C ARG A 25 -31.68 -7.15 26.31
N PHE A 26 -32.04 -7.91 25.28
CA PHE A 26 -31.64 -7.56 23.92
C PHE A 26 -32.39 -6.32 23.40
N ASN A 27 -33.67 -6.14 23.78
CA ASN A 27 -34.41 -4.92 23.47
C ASN A 27 -33.82 -3.70 24.19
N GLU A 28 -33.32 -3.85 25.43
CA GLU A 28 -32.57 -2.79 26.12
C GLU A 28 -31.35 -2.36 25.29
N PHE A 29 -30.57 -3.32 24.78
CA PHE A 29 -29.44 -3.03 23.89
C PHE A 29 -29.87 -2.32 22.61
N ALA A 30 -30.96 -2.78 21.97
CA ALA A 30 -31.47 -2.22 20.72
C ALA A 30 -31.92 -0.75 20.85
N LEU A 31 -32.29 -0.31 22.06
CA LEU A 31 -32.73 1.05 22.36
C LEU A 31 -31.58 2.00 22.73
N LEU A 32 -30.34 1.52 22.86
CA LEU A 32 -29.19 2.35 23.20
C LEU A 32 -28.85 3.32 22.06
N ALA A 33 -28.64 4.58 22.42
CA ALA A 33 -28.51 5.67 21.45
C ALA A 33 -27.07 5.86 20.96
N SER A 34 -26.07 5.56 21.79
CA SER A 34 -24.66 5.79 21.47
C SER A 34 -23.79 4.54 21.48
N ASP A 35 -22.70 4.57 20.71
CA ASP A 35 -21.71 3.51 20.68
C ASP A 35 -21.01 3.29 22.04
N GLU A 36 -20.84 4.35 22.83
CA GLU A 36 -20.29 4.23 24.19
C GLU A 36 -21.23 3.45 25.12
N GLU A 37 -22.54 3.70 25.03
CA GLU A 37 -23.55 2.95 25.80
C GLU A 37 -23.63 1.50 25.36
N ARG A 38 -23.64 1.23 24.04
CA ARG A 38 -23.61 -0.12 23.48
C ARG A 38 -22.40 -0.90 23.96
N PHE A 39 -21.21 -0.28 23.86
CA PHE A 39 -19.99 -0.89 24.37
C PHE A 39 -20.07 -1.18 25.86
N ARG A 40 -20.52 -0.21 26.68
CA ARG A 40 -20.67 -0.38 28.13
C ARG A 40 -21.61 -1.53 28.47
N PHE A 41 -22.73 -1.66 27.75
CA PHE A 41 -23.69 -2.76 27.94
C PHE A 41 -23.03 -4.12 27.70
N VAL A 42 -22.35 -4.29 26.55
CA VAL A 42 -21.72 -5.57 26.18
C VAL A 42 -20.51 -5.89 27.06
N ASN A 43 -19.71 -4.88 27.40
CA ASN A 43 -18.56 -5.04 28.29
C ASN A 43 -18.97 -5.40 29.73
N GLY A 44 -20.20 -5.11 30.13
CA GLY A 44 -20.80 -5.53 31.41
C GLY A 44 -21.39 -6.95 31.40
N LEU A 45 -21.32 -7.67 30.27
CA LEU A 45 -21.70 -9.08 30.18
C LEU A 45 -20.58 -10.00 30.70
N GLN A 46 -20.61 -11.29 30.35
CA GLN A 46 -19.56 -12.24 30.70
C GLN A 46 -18.20 -11.82 30.13
N SER A 47 -17.15 -12.08 30.92
CA SER A 47 -15.76 -11.76 30.59
C SER A 47 -15.30 -12.47 29.33
N ILE A 48 -15.04 -11.70 28.27
CA ILE A 48 -14.49 -12.21 27.00
C ILE A 48 -13.09 -12.81 27.17
N VAL A 49 -12.34 -12.37 28.20
CA VAL A 49 -11.02 -12.90 28.53
C VAL A 49 -11.11 -14.39 28.84
N ASP A 50 -12.09 -14.78 29.65
CA ASP A 50 -12.25 -16.16 30.11
C ASP A 50 -12.84 -17.04 29.00
N GLU A 51 -13.85 -16.54 28.29
CA GLU A 51 -14.50 -17.28 27.20
C GLU A 51 -13.55 -17.59 26.03
N LEU A 52 -12.72 -16.62 25.64
CA LEU A 52 -11.77 -16.76 24.53
C LEU A 52 -10.35 -17.10 24.96
N HIS A 53 -10.10 -17.28 26.27
CA HIS A 53 -8.79 -17.55 26.87
C HIS A 53 -7.72 -16.56 26.39
N LEU A 54 -8.06 -15.27 26.39
CA LEU A 54 -7.23 -14.22 25.83
C LEU A 54 -6.00 -13.99 26.70
N LYS A 55 -4.83 -14.31 26.17
CA LYS A 55 -3.54 -14.04 26.78
C LYS A 55 -2.56 -13.50 25.76
N ARG A 56 -1.67 -12.62 26.22
CA ARG A 56 -0.59 -12.07 25.41
C ARG A 56 0.53 -13.09 25.30
N GLU A 57 0.84 -13.56 24.10
CA GLU A 57 1.85 -14.61 23.90
C GLU A 57 2.86 -14.25 22.82
N PHE A 58 4.13 -14.58 23.06
CA PHE A 58 5.21 -14.36 22.09
C PHE A 58 5.74 -15.70 21.62
N ASN A 59 5.19 -16.20 20.52
CA ASN A 59 5.56 -17.49 19.96
C ASN A 59 6.59 -17.36 18.83
N GLY A 60 7.31 -18.45 18.56
CA GLY A 60 8.19 -18.61 17.38
C GLY A 60 9.61 -18.05 17.49
N LYS A 61 10.04 -17.59 18.67
CA LYS A 61 11.46 -17.35 18.97
C LYS A 61 11.99 -18.39 19.95
N SER A 62 12.97 -19.19 19.54
CA SER A 62 13.63 -20.16 20.43
C SER A 62 15.08 -20.43 19.99
N MET A 63 15.95 -20.68 20.97
CA MET A 63 17.35 -21.00 20.68
C MET A 63 17.54 -22.36 19.99
N GLU A 64 16.64 -23.33 20.25
CA GLU A 64 16.64 -24.62 19.55
C GLU A 64 16.48 -24.42 18.04
N GLN A 65 15.51 -23.59 17.62
CA GLN A 65 15.28 -23.28 16.22
C GLN A 65 16.46 -22.50 15.60
N VAL A 66 17.02 -21.54 16.36
CA VAL A 66 18.19 -20.76 15.94
C VAL A 66 19.40 -21.65 15.64
N ILE A 67 19.71 -22.61 16.52
CA ILE A 67 20.85 -23.53 16.36
C ILE A 67 20.69 -24.38 15.10
N ALA A 68 19.49 -24.93 14.88
CA ALA A 68 19.19 -25.74 13.69
C ALA A 68 19.33 -24.91 12.40
N LEU A 69 18.71 -23.72 12.35
CA LEU A 69 18.75 -22.83 11.19
C LEU A 69 20.15 -22.29 10.90
N LYS A 70 20.92 -21.92 11.93
CA LYS A 70 22.31 -21.47 11.79
C LYS A 70 23.19 -22.58 11.20
N THR A 71 22.98 -23.83 11.62
CA THR A 71 23.70 -24.99 11.08
C THR A 71 23.41 -25.17 9.59
N LEU A 72 22.13 -25.11 9.19
CA LEU A 72 21.72 -25.17 7.78
C LEU A 72 22.29 -24.01 6.96
N GLY A 73 22.21 -22.78 7.49
CA GLY A 73 22.77 -21.59 6.86
C GLY A 73 24.29 -21.70 6.65
N ASN A 74 25.03 -22.15 7.66
CA ASN A 74 26.48 -22.36 7.55
C ASN A 74 26.83 -23.45 6.54
N LYS A 75 26.09 -24.56 6.50
CA LYS A 75 26.27 -25.62 5.51
C LYS A 75 25.99 -25.13 4.08
N ALA A 76 24.94 -24.33 3.89
CA ALA A 76 24.64 -23.71 2.60
C ALA A 76 25.73 -22.71 2.19
N PHE A 77 26.21 -21.90 3.14
CA PHE A 77 27.30 -20.94 2.91
C PHE A 77 28.61 -21.63 2.51
N GLN A 78 29.00 -22.70 3.22
CA GLN A 78 30.19 -23.49 2.89
C GLN A 78 30.10 -24.16 1.51
N ALA A 79 28.87 -24.49 1.07
CA ALA A 79 28.59 -25.03 -0.26
C ALA A 79 28.40 -23.93 -1.33
N GLU A 80 28.72 -22.67 -1.03
CA GLU A 80 28.57 -21.52 -1.92
C GLU A 80 27.13 -21.27 -2.43
N ARG A 81 26.13 -21.85 -1.75
CA ARG A 81 24.71 -21.64 -2.03
C ARG A 81 24.20 -20.39 -1.32
N TRP A 82 24.65 -19.22 -1.78
CA TRP A 82 24.46 -17.94 -1.08
C TRP A 82 23.00 -17.54 -0.85
N ASN A 83 22.12 -17.75 -1.85
CA ASN A 83 20.69 -17.45 -1.72
C ASN A 83 20.03 -18.31 -0.63
N GLU A 84 20.37 -19.59 -0.59
CA GLU A 84 19.84 -20.50 0.42
C GLU A 84 20.40 -20.20 1.81
N ALA A 85 21.69 -19.87 1.91
CA ALA A 85 22.31 -19.39 3.14
C ALA A 85 21.59 -18.13 3.66
N LEU A 86 21.28 -17.16 2.78
CA LEU A 86 20.53 -15.97 3.14
C LEU A 86 19.13 -16.30 3.67
N VAL A 87 18.41 -17.23 3.04
CA VAL A 87 17.09 -17.68 3.52
C VAL A 87 17.18 -18.26 4.93
N PHE A 88 18.16 -19.12 5.19
CA PHE A 88 18.36 -19.68 6.53
C PHE A 88 18.79 -18.63 7.56
N TYR A 89 19.70 -17.72 7.21
CA TYR A 89 20.10 -16.64 8.11
C TYR A 89 18.98 -15.64 8.39
N ASN A 90 18.08 -15.38 7.42
CA ASN A 90 16.86 -14.60 7.64
C ASN A 90 15.96 -15.27 8.69
N LYS A 91 15.64 -16.54 8.51
CA LYS A 91 14.82 -17.30 9.47
C LYS A 91 15.48 -17.34 10.85
N CYS A 92 16.79 -17.57 10.89
CA CYS A 92 17.58 -17.59 12.12
C CYS A 92 17.45 -16.27 12.88
N TYR A 93 17.61 -15.15 12.18
CA TYR A 93 17.47 -13.82 12.77
C TYR A 93 16.05 -13.53 13.30
N LEU A 94 15.01 -13.94 12.58
CA LEU A 94 13.61 -13.80 13.01
C LEU A 94 13.31 -14.63 14.28
N SER A 95 13.87 -15.82 14.38
CA SER A 95 13.68 -16.75 15.51
C SER A 95 14.54 -16.44 16.74
N THR A 96 15.46 -15.47 16.69
CA THR A 96 16.38 -15.22 17.81
C THR A 96 15.69 -14.44 18.95
N PRO A 97 15.64 -15.00 20.18
CA PRO A 97 15.12 -14.29 21.36
C PRO A 97 15.89 -13.00 21.66
N ARG A 98 15.25 -12.02 22.31
CA ARG A 98 15.81 -10.67 22.45
C ARG A 98 17.06 -10.59 23.31
N GLU A 99 17.10 -11.43 24.33
CA GLU A 99 18.13 -11.54 25.35
C GLU A 99 19.45 -12.11 24.79
N ASN A 100 19.40 -12.85 23.67
CA ASN A 100 20.58 -13.43 23.02
C ASN A 100 21.29 -12.42 22.10
N VAL A 101 21.68 -11.27 22.65
CA VAL A 101 22.28 -10.14 21.92
C VAL A 101 23.54 -10.56 21.13
N GLN A 102 24.45 -11.32 21.76
CA GLN A 102 25.67 -11.79 21.11
C GLN A 102 25.40 -12.78 19.96
N GLU A 103 24.40 -13.65 20.11
CA GLU A 103 24.04 -14.58 19.04
C GLU A 103 23.44 -13.81 17.85
N LYS A 104 22.60 -12.78 18.10
CA LYS A 104 22.09 -11.90 17.06
C LYS A 104 23.20 -11.21 16.27
N SER A 105 24.24 -10.70 16.95
CA SER A 105 25.37 -10.07 16.25
C SER A 105 26.07 -11.08 15.34
N ILE A 106 26.30 -12.31 15.80
CA ILE A 106 26.90 -13.37 14.98
C ILE A 106 26.02 -13.74 13.77
N ILE A 107 24.71 -13.83 13.94
CA ILE A 107 23.78 -14.15 12.85
C ILE A 107 23.77 -13.03 11.80
N LEU A 108 23.73 -11.76 12.22
CA LEU A 108 23.81 -10.60 11.32
C LEU A 108 25.17 -10.54 10.60
N ALA A 109 26.26 -10.88 11.30
CA ALA A 109 27.58 -11.03 10.70
C ALA A 109 27.62 -12.16 9.65
N ASN A 110 26.96 -13.29 9.87
CA ASN A 110 26.88 -14.36 8.87
C ASN A 110 25.98 -13.95 7.69
N ARG A 111 24.86 -13.29 7.96
CA ARG A 111 23.93 -12.82 6.93
C ARG A 111 24.57 -11.78 6.01
N SER A 112 25.32 -10.82 6.57
CA SER A 112 26.08 -9.85 5.76
C SER A 112 27.15 -10.51 4.88
N ALA A 113 27.68 -11.68 5.28
CA ALA A 113 28.58 -12.46 4.43
C ALA A 113 27.87 -12.97 3.18
N ALA A 114 26.69 -13.59 3.35
CA ALA A 114 25.89 -14.07 2.23
C ALA A 114 25.47 -12.90 1.31
N LEU A 115 25.08 -11.76 1.90
CA LEU A 115 24.71 -10.56 1.15
C LEU A 115 25.86 -9.97 0.35
N TYR A 116 27.08 -10.00 0.89
CA TYR A 116 28.27 -9.57 0.17
C TYR A 116 28.53 -10.42 -1.08
N HIS A 117 28.44 -11.76 -0.96
CA HIS A 117 28.59 -12.67 -2.11
C HIS A 117 27.44 -12.56 -3.13
N LEU A 118 26.27 -12.09 -2.71
CA LEU A 118 25.13 -11.77 -3.58
C LEU A 118 25.19 -10.34 -4.15
N GLU A 119 26.31 -9.63 -3.95
CA GLU A 119 26.52 -8.24 -4.40
C GLU A 119 25.49 -7.24 -3.86
N LYS A 120 24.82 -7.58 -2.76
CA LYS A 120 23.86 -6.71 -2.07
C LYS A 120 24.59 -5.85 -1.03
N TYR A 121 25.57 -5.07 -1.49
CA TYR A 121 26.51 -4.35 -0.62
C TYR A 121 25.84 -3.39 0.37
N ASP A 122 24.80 -2.67 -0.03
CA ASP A 122 24.06 -1.77 0.89
C ASP A 122 23.35 -2.52 2.02
N LEU A 123 22.79 -3.70 1.72
CA LEU A 123 22.15 -4.55 2.72
C LEU A 123 23.21 -5.21 3.62
N ALA A 124 24.34 -5.62 3.05
CA ALA A 124 25.46 -6.15 3.82
C ALA A 124 26.02 -5.11 4.80
N LEU A 125 26.22 -3.86 4.36
CA LEU A 125 26.67 -2.75 5.21
C LEU A 125 25.68 -2.46 6.35
N ARG A 126 24.37 -2.54 6.07
CA ARG A 126 23.34 -2.38 7.11
C ARG A 126 23.43 -3.48 8.17
N ASP A 127 23.55 -4.74 7.76
CA ASP A 127 23.70 -5.86 8.70
C ASP A 127 25.02 -5.80 9.49
N ILE A 128 26.11 -5.32 8.85
CA ILE A 128 27.38 -5.06 9.56
C ILE A 128 27.15 -4.02 10.66
N GLN A 129 26.49 -2.89 10.35
CA GLN A 129 26.23 -1.87 11.37
C GLN A 129 25.38 -2.42 12.52
N ARG A 130 24.29 -3.12 12.21
CA ARG A 130 23.43 -3.72 13.24
C ARG A 130 24.16 -4.78 14.07
N SER A 131 25.07 -5.54 13.45
CA SER A 131 25.93 -6.46 14.17
C SER A 131 26.85 -5.74 15.17
N LEU A 132 27.42 -4.59 14.80
CA LEU A 132 28.23 -3.76 15.68
C LEU A 132 27.41 -3.21 16.84
N ASP A 133 26.20 -2.73 16.56
CA ASP A 133 25.27 -2.21 17.58
C ASP A 133 24.88 -3.29 18.62
N HIS A 134 24.94 -4.58 18.24
CA HIS A 134 24.73 -5.74 19.11
C HIS A 134 26.03 -6.31 19.71
N GLN A 135 27.09 -5.50 19.81
CA GLN A 135 28.36 -5.87 20.47
C GLN A 135 28.98 -7.14 19.88
N TYR A 136 29.27 -7.10 18.57
CA TYR A 136 29.96 -8.19 17.91
C TYR A 136 31.32 -8.50 18.57
N PRO A 137 31.71 -9.79 18.75
CA PRO A 137 32.93 -10.13 19.49
C PRO A 137 34.21 -9.55 18.87
N ASP A 138 35.04 -8.90 19.68
CA ASP A 138 36.28 -8.24 19.26
C ASP A 138 37.24 -9.19 18.52
N GLN A 139 37.36 -10.43 19.03
CA GLN A 139 38.21 -11.48 18.45
C GLN A 139 37.85 -11.87 17.00
N MET A 140 36.64 -11.52 16.56
CA MET A 140 36.15 -11.76 15.20
C MET A 140 35.97 -10.46 14.41
N MET A 141 36.20 -9.29 15.02
CA MET A 141 35.86 -7.98 14.45
C MET A 141 36.51 -7.73 13.09
N TYR A 142 37.72 -8.27 12.87
CA TYR A 142 38.41 -8.21 11.58
C TYR A 142 37.56 -8.72 10.41
N LYS A 143 36.68 -9.71 10.62
CA LYS A 143 35.78 -10.25 9.58
C LYS A 143 34.75 -9.22 9.11
N LEU A 144 34.21 -8.43 10.03
CA LEU A 144 33.21 -7.41 9.72
C LEU A 144 33.85 -6.19 9.06
N THR A 145 34.96 -5.69 9.62
CA THR A 145 35.65 -4.52 9.09
C THR A 145 36.23 -4.80 7.71
N GLU A 146 36.80 -5.98 7.48
CA GLU A 146 37.30 -6.37 6.15
C GLU A 146 36.16 -6.40 5.14
N ARG A 147 35.03 -7.03 5.48
CA ARG A 147 33.85 -7.07 4.61
C ARG A 147 33.29 -5.67 4.35
N LYS A 148 33.23 -4.81 5.36
CA LYS A 148 32.82 -3.41 5.25
C LYS A 148 33.70 -2.67 4.24
N ALA A 149 35.02 -2.84 4.34
CA ALA A 149 35.98 -2.26 3.41
C ALA A 149 35.76 -2.74 1.97
N ARG A 150 35.57 -4.05 1.78
CA ARG A 150 35.30 -4.64 0.46
C ARG A 150 33.96 -4.19 -0.14
N CYS A 151 32.91 -4.04 0.68
CA CYS A 151 31.64 -3.48 0.24
C CYS A 151 31.80 -2.04 -0.29
N PHE A 152 32.49 -1.17 0.46
CA PHE A 152 32.75 0.20 0.02
C PHE A 152 33.63 0.27 -1.21
N LEU A 153 34.65 -0.59 -1.30
CA LEU A 153 35.49 -0.73 -2.48
C LEU A 153 34.67 -1.08 -3.73
N ALA A 154 33.77 -2.07 -3.63
CA ALA A 154 32.89 -2.46 -4.73
C ALA A 154 31.92 -1.33 -5.14
N LYS A 155 31.47 -0.52 -4.17
CA LYS A 155 30.66 0.68 -4.40
C LYS A 155 31.47 1.90 -4.89
N LYS A 156 32.80 1.77 -5.02
CA LYS A 156 33.75 2.86 -5.35
C LYS A 156 33.75 4.02 -4.35
N ASP A 157 33.32 3.76 -3.13
CA ASP A 157 33.49 4.69 -2.01
C ASP A 157 34.87 4.47 -1.41
N TYR A 158 35.89 5.02 -2.08
CA TYR A 158 37.29 4.76 -1.74
C TYR A 158 37.70 5.34 -0.38
N GLU A 159 37.08 6.43 0.05
CA GLU A 159 37.32 7.06 1.36
C GLU A 159 36.82 6.15 2.48
N ALA A 160 35.56 5.71 2.43
CA ALA A 160 35.01 4.80 3.42
C ALA A 160 35.67 3.40 3.39
N ALA A 161 36.11 2.95 2.22
CA ALA A 161 36.88 1.72 2.07
C ALA A 161 38.24 1.82 2.77
N LEU A 162 38.97 2.92 2.58
CA LEU A 162 40.27 3.17 3.20
C LEU A 162 40.17 3.16 4.73
N ASP A 163 39.19 3.88 5.29
CA ASP A 163 39.00 3.92 6.74
C ASP A 163 38.60 2.56 7.31
N SER A 164 37.79 1.79 6.56
CA SER A 164 37.41 0.44 6.96
C SER A 164 38.60 -0.54 6.91
N PHE A 165 39.51 -0.43 5.93
CA PHE A 165 40.74 -1.26 5.90
C PHE A 165 41.69 -0.92 7.05
N LYS A 166 41.83 0.36 7.43
CA LYS A 166 42.58 0.74 8.63
C LYS A 166 41.96 0.12 9.89
N ALA A 167 40.63 0.13 9.99
CA ALA A 167 39.92 -0.54 11.07
C ALA A 167 40.11 -2.06 11.06
N THR A 168 40.27 -2.68 9.89
CA THR A 168 40.64 -4.11 9.77
C THR A 168 42.00 -4.41 10.36
N VAL A 169 43.02 -3.62 10.02
CA VAL A 169 44.37 -3.81 10.59
C VAL A 169 44.34 -3.72 12.11
N LYS A 170 43.68 -2.69 12.66
CA LYS A 170 43.51 -2.56 14.11
C LYS A 170 42.77 -3.76 14.73
N ALA A 171 41.69 -4.21 14.11
CA ALA A 171 40.90 -5.35 14.61
C ALA A 171 41.62 -6.71 14.53
N LEU A 172 42.72 -6.82 13.77
CA LEU A 172 43.54 -8.04 13.74
C LEU A 172 44.39 -8.19 15.00
N ASP A 173 44.63 -7.10 15.75
CA ASP A 173 45.38 -7.14 17.01
C ASP A 173 44.70 -8.01 18.05
N ASP A 174 43.38 -7.93 18.14
CA ASP A 174 42.54 -8.68 19.09
C ASP A 174 42.14 -10.08 18.58
N SER A 175 42.59 -10.48 17.38
CA SER A 175 42.13 -11.70 16.72
C SER A 175 42.78 -12.98 17.26
N ASN A 176 41.98 -14.05 17.40
CA ASN A 176 42.45 -15.38 17.79
C ASN A 176 43.01 -16.18 16.59
N LEU A 177 43.59 -15.51 15.59
CA LEU A 177 44.07 -16.15 14.37
C LEU A 177 45.50 -16.69 14.53
N PRO A 178 45.85 -17.80 13.85
CA PRO A 178 47.25 -18.21 13.70
C PRO A 178 48.08 -17.08 13.07
N LEU A 179 49.32 -16.89 13.55
CA LEU A 179 50.19 -15.77 13.17
C LEU A 179 50.31 -15.59 11.64
N GLU A 180 50.53 -16.69 10.90
CA GLU A 180 50.64 -16.66 9.44
C GLU A 180 49.39 -16.09 8.75
N ARG A 181 48.21 -16.50 9.23
CA ARG A 181 46.93 -16.05 8.67
C ARG A 181 46.66 -14.58 9.01
N ARG A 182 46.99 -14.16 10.24
CA ARG A 182 46.92 -12.76 10.67
C ARG A 182 47.83 -11.88 9.79
N GLN A 183 49.10 -12.25 9.64
CA GLN A 183 50.08 -11.53 8.82
C GLN A 183 49.69 -11.46 7.34
N LYS A 184 49.02 -12.49 6.80
CA LYS A 184 48.50 -12.45 5.43
C LYS A 184 47.40 -11.41 5.29
N LEU A 185 46.39 -11.44 6.15
CA LEU A 185 45.27 -10.49 6.11
C LEU A 185 45.73 -9.05 6.34
N GLU A 186 46.69 -8.85 7.24
CA GLU A 186 47.29 -7.55 7.51
C GLU A 186 48.04 -7.01 6.29
N ARG A 187 48.85 -7.83 5.62
CA ARG A 187 49.51 -7.46 4.36
C ARG A 187 48.50 -7.10 3.28
N ASP A 188 47.47 -7.90 3.10
CA ASP A 188 46.43 -7.66 2.08
C ASP A 188 45.71 -6.32 2.35
N ALA A 189 45.34 -6.03 3.60
CA ALA A 189 44.74 -4.76 3.98
C ALA A 189 45.71 -3.58 3.80
N GLN A 190 46.99 -3.74 4.17
CA GLN A 190 47.99 -2.69 4.03
C GLN A 190 48.27 -2.33 2.56
N ILE A 191 48.25 -3.32 1.65
CA ILE A 191 48.33 -3.08 0.20
C ILE A 191 47.19 -2.16 -0.24
N MET A 192 45.95 -2.45 0.19
CA MET A 192 44.80 -1.61 -0.14
C MET A 192 44.90 -0.19 0.45
N ILE A 193 45.37 -0.06 1.70
CA ILE A 193 45.60 1.23 2.36
C ILE A 193 46.60 2.09 1.57
N ASN A 194 47.61 1.49 0.96
CA ASN A 194 48.62 2.20 0.17
C ASN A 194 48.14 2.55 -1.25
N LEU A 195 47.23 1.75 -1.82
CA LEU A 195 46.71 1.96 -3.18
C LEU A 195 45.56 2.97 -3.24
N LEU A 196 44.63 2.93 -2.28
CA LEU A 196 43.40 3.72 -2.30
C LEU A 196 43.59 5.25 -2.33
N PRO A 197 44.57 5.86 -1.64
CA PRO A 197 44.81 7.31 -1.72
C PRO A 197 44.98 7.81 -3.16
N LYS A 198 45.69 7.05 -4.01
CA LYS A 198 45.86 7.40 -5.43
C LYS A 198 44.52 7.42 -6.17
N ASN A 199 43.65 6.44 -5.90
CA ASN A 199 42.33 6.36 -6.52
C ASN A 199 41.44 7.53 -6.08
N ILE A 200 41.48 7.92 -4.80
CA ILE A 200 40.75 9.07 -4.26
C ILE A 200 41.20 10.36 -4.97
N GLU A 201 42.50 10.60 -5.09
CA GLU A 201 43.04 11.76 -5.80
C GLU A 201 42.61 11.80 -7.27
N MET A 202 42.62 10.65 -7.95
CA MET A 202 42.17 10.54 -9.35
C MET A 202 40.68 10.88 -9.50
N GLU A 203 39.81 10.39 -8.62
CA GLU A 203 38.39 10.75 -8.63
C GLU A 203 38.16 12.24 -8.37
N GLN A 204 38.86 12.81 -7.39
CA GLN A 204 38.74 14.23 -7.07
C GLN A 204 39.19 15.11 -8.26
N LYS A 205 40.27 14.72 -8.95
CA LYS A 205 40.72 15.38 -10.20
C LYS A 205 39.69 15.23 -11.33
N ALA A 206 39.05 14.07 -11.47
CA ALA A 206 38.01 13.85 -12.48
C ALA A 206 36.74 14.67 -12.20
N LYS A 207 36.29 14.74 -10.94
CA LYS A 207 35.14 15.56 -10.51
C LYS A 207 35.40 17.05 -10.78
N LYS A 208 36.61 17.55 -10.47
CA LYS A 208 37.03 18.95 -10.77
C LYS A 208 37.09 19.27 -12.27
N LYS A 209 37.46 18.31 -13.14
CA LYS A 209 37.43 18.48 -14.61
C LYS A 209 36.01 18.46 -15.18
N SER A 210 35.09 17.71 -14.57
CA SER A 210 33.68 17.66 -15.00
C SER A 210 32.89 18.94 -14.67
N SER A 211 33.30 19.69 -13.64
CA SER A 211 32.64 20.94 -13.24
C SER A 211 32.94 22.14 -14.15
N SER A 212 33.96 22.08 -15.03
CA SER A 212 34.35 23.21 -15.91
C SER A 212 33.69 23.21 -17.29
N ASN A 213 32.97 22.15 -17.68
CA ASN A 213 32.34 22.01 -19.00
C ASN A 213 30.81 21.79 -18.93
N LYS A 214 30.07 22.68 -18.26
CA LYS A 214 28.59 22.71 -18.41
C LYS A 214 28.19 23.47 -19.67
N ALA A 215 28.31 22.83 -20.83
CA ALA A 215 27.48 23.15 -21.99
C ALA A 215 26.10 22.54 -21.78
N LYS A 216 25.03 23.31 -22.07
CA LYS A 216 23.64 22.87 -21.99
C LYS A 216 23.41 21.67 -22.91
N ALA A 217 23.38 20.46 -22.35
CA ALA A 217 22.81 19.30 -23.00
C ALA A 217 21.27 19.46 -23.03
N PRO A 218 20.58 19.02 -24.10
CA PRO A 218 19.12 19.03 -24.13
C PRO A 218 18.62 18.11 -23.01
N ALA A 219 17.59 18.56 -22.31
CA ALA A 219 16.94 17.82 -21.25
C ALA A 219 16.27 16.55 -21.81
N VAL A 220 17.04 15.46 -21.90
CA VAL A 220 16.47 14.13 -21.77
C VAL A 220 16.03 14.03 -20.31
N SER A 221 14.74 13.83 -20.10
CA SER A 221 14.10 13.70 -18.79
C SER A 221 14.69 12.51 -18.02
N GLN A 222 15.86 12.71 -17.42
CA GLN A 222 16.23 12.02 -16.21
C GLN A 222 15.17 12.40 -15.19
N GLN A 223 14.27 11.46 -14.89
CA GLN A 223 13.34 11.55 -13.79
C GLN A 223 14.08 12.15 -12.62
N ALA A 224 13.67 13.35 -12.21
CA ALA A 224 14.22 14.03 -11.07
C ALA A 224 14.26 13.03 -9.91
N THR A 225 15.44 12.80 -9.36
CA THR A 225 15.67 12.13 -8.07
C THR A 225 15.14 12.98 -6.91
N GLY A 226 14.05 13.72 -7.13
CA GLY A 226 13.28 14.34 -6.07
C GLY A 226 12.57 13.23 -5.31
N LYS A 227 12.63 13.28 -3.97
CA LYS A 227 11.80 12.41 -3.13
C LYS A 227 10.35 12.60 -3.58
N VAL A 228 9.70 11.53 -4.02
CA VAL A 228 8.26 11.51 -4.27
C VAL A 228 7.58 12.02 -2.97
N PRO A 229 6.72 13.03 -3.03
CA PRO A 229 6.13 13.60 -1.83
C PRO A 229 5.29 12.52 -1.11
N GLU A 230 5.32 12.54 0.22
CA GLU A 230 4.54 11.59 1.03
C GLU A 230 3.04 11.84 0.92
N HIS A 231 2.67 13.11 0.73
CA HIS A 231 1.31 13.56 0.51
C HIS A 231 1.28 14.62 -0.60
N PHE A 232 0.34 14.50 -1.52
CA PHE A 232 0.09 15.45 -2.61
C PHE A 232 -1.38 15.37 -2.98
N VAL A 233 -2.05 16.52 -3.04
CA VAL A 233 -3.41 16.68 -3.59
C VAL A 233 -3.31 17.74 -4.69
N ASP A 234 -3.79 17.42 -5.88
CA ASP A 234 -3.78 18.39 -6.97
C ASP A 234 -4.68 19.58 -6.63
N LYS A 235 -4.17 20.80 -6.86
CA LYS A 235 -4.86 22.07 -6.53
C LYS A 235 -6.18 22.28 -7.29
N ALA A 236 -6.38 21.56 -8.39
CA ALA A 236 -7.64 21.57 -9.13
C ALA A 236 -8.73 20.84 -8.37
N LEU A 237 -8.39 19.90 -7.48
CA LEU A 237 -9.36 19.18 -6.67
C LEU A 237 -10.00 20.09 -5.62
N TRP A 238 -11.29 19.87 -5.40
CA TRP A 238 -12.04 20.39 -4.28
C TRP A 238 -13.15 19.40 -3.90
N PHE A 239 -13.67 19.52 -2.69
CA PHE A 239 -14.68 18.61 -2.15
C PHE A 239 -16.00 19.35 -1.98
N ASP A 240 -17.04 18.80 -2.57
CA ASP A 240 -18.40 19.31 -2.49
C ASP A 240 -19.24 18.42 -1.57
N TYR A 241 -20.46 18.83 -1.26
CA TYR A 241 -21.40 18.04 -0.47
C TYR A 241 -22.83 18.16 -1.00
N THR A 242 -23.51 17.04 -1.13
CA THR A 242 -24.98 17.01 -1.28
C THR A 242 -25.58 15.99 -0.31
N PRO A 243 -26.85 16.16 0.13
CA PRO A 243 -27.52 15.18 0.97
C PRO A 243 -27.59 13.77 0.34
N GLY A 244 -27.64 13.68 -0.99
CA GLY A 244 -27.77 12.41 -1.70
C GLY A 244 -26.44 11.69 -1.98
N GLU A 245 -25.35 12.43 -2.17
CA GLU A 245 -24.04 11.86 -2.53
C GLU A 245 -23.03 11.91 -1.38
N GLY A 246 -23.37 12.57 -0.28
CA GLY A 246 -22.42 12.88 0.78
C GLY A 246 -21.35 13.85 0.29
N ARG A 247 -20.12 13.70 0.78
CA ARG A 247 -18.96 14.47 0.28
C ARG A 247 -18.37 13.80 -0.95
N PHE A 248 -17.99 14.59 -1.95
CA PHE A 248 -17.39 14.06 -3.18
C PHE A 248 -16.36 14.99 -3.82
N ALA A 249 -15.36 14.41 -4.49
CA ALA A 249 -14.32 15.13 -5.19
C ALA A 249 -14.82 15.69 -6.54
N ARG A 250 -14.49 16.96 -6.81
CA ARG A 250 -14.70 17.67 -8.09
C ARG A 250 -13.40 18.34 -8.54
N THR A 251 -13.37 18.81 -9.78
CA THR A 251 -12.24 19.57 -10.33
C THR A 251 -12.63 20.99 -10.73
N LYS A 252 -11.75 21.97 -10.53
CA LYS A 252 -11.91 23.38 -10.94
C LYS A 252 -11.48 23.65 -12.38
N SER A 253 -10.78 22.69 -12.99
CA SER A 253 -10.22 22.82 -14.34
C SER A 253 -10.26 21.49 -15.07
N ASP A 254 -10.17 21.54 -16.40
CA ASP A 254 -10.07 20.34 -17.23
C ASP A 254 -8.82 19.53 -16.85
N LEU A 255 -9.02 18.27 -16.48
CA LEU A 255 -7.96 17.33 -16.19
C LEU A 255 -7.69 16.46 -17.43
N LYS A 256 -6.45 16.49 -17.91
CA LYS A 256 -5.99 15.63 -19.00
C LYS A 256 -5.72 14.20 -18.50
N PRO A 257 -5.70 13.18 -19.39
CA PRO A 257 -5.21 11.85 -19.04
C PRO A 257 -3.78 11.91 -18.48
N ASN A 258 -3.42 10.98 -17.60
CA ASN A 258 -2.10 10.83 -17.00
C ASN A 258 -1.67 11.93 -16.00
N SER A 259 -2.61 12.76 -15.54
CA SER A 259 -2.41 13.70 -14.43
C SER A 259 -2.47 12.97 -13.10
N ILE A 260 -1.44 13.15 -12.25
CA ILE A 260 -1.46 12.66 -10.86
C ILE A 260 -2.35 13.60 -10.06
N LEU A 261 -3.37 13.06 -9.38
CA LEU A 261 -4.32 13.83 -8.59
C LEU A 261 -4.10 13.69 -7.09
N LEU A 262 -3.65 12.52 -6.64
CA LEU A 262 -3.46 12.22 -5.23
C LEU A 262 -2.26 11.29 -5.04
N LEU A 263 -1.37 11.66 -4.12
CA LEU A 263 -0.42 10.75 -3.48
C LEU A 263 -0.73 10.82 -1.98
N GLU A 264 -1.11 9.71 -1.35
CA GLU A 264 -1.54 9.74 0.04
C GLU A 264 -1.08 8.49 0.81
N ARG A 265 -0.46 8.69 1.97
CA ARG A 265 -0.24 7.61 2.93
C ARG A 265 -1.51 7.38 3.74
N PRO A 266 -1.80 6.14 4.14
CA PRO A 266 -3.03 5.83 4.84
C PRO A 266 -3.00 6.41 6.25
N HIS A 267 -4.15 6.87 6.75
CA HIS A 267 -4.37 7.16 8.16
C HIS A 267 -4.17 5.90 9.03
N VAL A 268 -4.59 4.75 8.50
CA VAL A 268 -4.35 3.43 9.11
C VAL A 268 -4.22 2.38 8.03
N ALA A 269 -3.34 1.39 8.22
CA ALA A 269 -3.23 0.24 7.34
C ALA A 269 -2.84 -1.03 8.10
N ALA A 270 -3.26 -2.19 7.59
CA ALA A 270 -2.90 -3.51 8.08
C ALA A 270 -2.70 -4.52 6.92
N LEU A 271 -1.73 -5.42 7.04
CA LEU A 271 -1.50 -6.53 6.10
C LEU A 271 -2.41 -7.70 6.46
N LEU A 272 -2.75 -8.52 5.47
CA LEU A 272 -3.29 -9.86 5.74
C LEU A 272 -2.17 -10.76 6.29
N GLU A 273 -2.55 -11.77 7.07
CA GLU A 273 -1.64 -12.74 7.70
C GLU A 273 -0.66 -13.36 6.70
N ASP A 274 -1.17 -13.81 5.54
CA ASP A 274 -0.38 -14.44 4.48
C ASP A 274 0.80 -13.59 3.99
N TYR A 275 0.73 -12.27 4.17
CA TYR A 275 1.74 -11.32 3.72
C TYR A 275 2.57 -10.71 4.86
N SER A 276 2.33 -11.12 6.11
CA SER A 276 3.00 -10.57 7.30
C SER A 276 4.50 -10.86 7.37
N LEU A 277 4.95 -11.93 6.70
CA LEU A 277 6.34 -12.41 6.67
C LEU A 277 7.03 -12.25 5.31
N ASP A 278 6.39 -11.62 4.33
CA ASP A 278 7.02 -11.26 3.05
C ASP A 278 6.94 -9.76 2.72
N HIS A 279 6.07 -9.00 3.38
CA HIS A 279 5.98 -7.55 3.29
C HIS A 279 6.29 -6.86 4.61
N CYS A 280 6.79 -5.62 4.52
CA CYS A 280 7.02 -4.79 5.69
C CYS A 280 5.69 -4.41 6.34
N THR A 281 5.54 -4.68 7.63
CA THR A 281 4.32 -4.40 8.40
C THR A 281 3.93 -2.93 8.45
N HIS A 282 4.90 -2.03 8.29
CA HIS A 282 4.67 -0.58 8.34
C HIS A 282 4.37 0.03 6.98
N CYS A 283 5.11 -0.34 5.93
CA CYS A 283 5.04 0.33 4.63
C CYS A 283 4.60 -0.57 3.47
N PHE A 284 4.35 -1.85 3.71
CA PHE A 284 3.91 -2.87 2.75
C PHE A 284 4.87 -3.10 1.57
N LYS A 285 6.12 -2.63 1.65
CA LYS A 285 7.13 -3.01 0.67
C LYS A 285 7.54 -4.47 0.89
N ARG A 286 7.63 -5.26 -0.18
CA ARG A 286 8.17 -6.62 -0.13
C ARG A 286 9.60 -6.61 0.41
N VAL A 287 9.94 -7.59 1.26
CA VAL A 287 11.20 -7.62 2.02
C VAL A 287 11.98 -8.88 1.72
N SER A 288 13.20 -8.73 1.18
CA SER A 288 14.13 -9.85 0.95
C SER A 288 15.10 -10.08 2.12
N VAL A 289 15.37 -9.03 2.91
CA VAL A 289 16.26 -9.07 4.08
C VAL A 289 15.53 -8.41 5.25
N PRO A 290 14.84 -9.21 6.10
CA PRO A 290 13.96 -8.68 7.11
C PRO A 290 14.71 -8.14 8.33
N ILE A 291 14.11 -7.13 8.92
CA ILE A 291 14.32 -6.71 10.29
C ILE A 291 13.23 -7.36 11.16
N ALA A 292 13.64 -8.00 12.24
CA ALA A 292 12.78 -8.76 13.13
C ALA A 292 12.16 -7.84 14.18
N CYS A 293 10.91 -8.09 14.56
CA CYS A 293 10.40 -7.59 15.84
C CYS A 293 11.26 -8.18 16.98
N PRO A 294 11.59 -7.39 18.02
CA PRO A 294 12.33 -7.90 19.18
C PRO A 294 11.57 -8.98 19.96
N LEU A 295 10.23 -8.91 19.99
CA LEU A 295 9.40 -9.75 20.85
C LEU A 295 8.77 -10.94 20.11
N CYS A 296 8.03 -10.70 19.02
CA CYS A 296 7.36 -11.76 18.28
C CYS A 296 8.08 -12.13 16.98
N SER A 297 7.65 -13.24 16.37
CA SER A 297 8.09 -13.67 15.05
C SER A 297 7.02 -13.48 13.96
N ASP A 298 5.91 -12.82 14.29
CA ASP A 298 4.70 -12.69 13.46
C ASP A 298 4.81 -11.63 12.35
N VAL A 299 5.79 -10.72 12.46
CA VAL A 299 5.91 -9.56 11.57
C VAL A 299 7.36 -9.27 11.20
N ILE A 300 7.54 -8.66 10.02
CA ILE A 300 8.84 -8.17 9.56
C ILE A 300 8.83 -6.71 9.13
N PHE A 301 10.02 -6.12 9.06
CA PHE A 301 10.23 -4.73 8.65
C PHE A 301 11.33 -4.61 7.59
N CYS A 302 11.24 -3.58 6.74
CA CYS A 302 12.25 -3.32 5.69
C CYS A 302 13.41 -2.41 6.12
N SER A 303 13.25 -1.66 7.22
CA SER A 303 14.22 -0.71 7.75
C SER A 303 14.05 -0.54 9.26
N ASP A 304 15.11 -0.10 9.95
CA ASP A 304 15.07 0.20 11.38
C ASP A 304 14.04 1.31 11.66
N GLU A 305 13.91 2.29 10.76
CA GLU A 305 12.86 3.32 10.85
C GLU A 305 11.44 2.72 10.87
N CYS A 306 11.14 1.74 10.01
CA CYS A 306 9.82 1.09 9.98
C CYS A 306 9.57 0.25 11.24
N GLU A 307 10.59 -0.46 11.72
CA GLU A 307 10.52 -1.25 12.96
C GLU A 307 10.27 -0.32 14.16
N THR A 308 11.05 0.76 14.28
CA THR A 308 10.96 1.71 15.38
C THR A 308 9.63 2.47 15.37
N LYS A 309 9.15 2.90 14.20
CA LYS A 309 7.83 3.55 14.07
C LYS A 309 6.71 2.61 14.50
N ALA A 310 6.72 1.36 14.03
CA ALA A 310 5.69 0.39 14.38
C ALA A 310 5.72 0.04 15.87
N ASN A 311 6.90 -0.29 16.41
CA ASN A 311 7.08 -0.67 17.82
C ASN A 311 6.89 0.50 18.78
N GLY A 312 7.15 1.73 18.34
CA GLY A 312 6.87 2.94 19.12
C GLY A 312 5.40 3.33 19.18
N SER A 313 4.58 2.87 18.24
CA SER A 313 3.17 3.27 18.10
C SER A 313 2.20 2.09 18.23
N TYR A 314 1.72 1.52 17.12
CA TYR A 314 0.64 0.54 17.12
C TYR A 314 1.10 -0.89 17.45
N HIS A 315 2.28 -1.31 16.96
CA HIS A 315 2.68 -2.72 17.04
C HIS A 315 2.87 -3.17 18.49
N ARG A 316 3.41 -2.31 19.37
CA ARG A 316 3.60 -2.62 20.80
C ARG A 316 2.32 -3.05 21.52
N TYR A 317 1.13 -2.68 21.03
CA TYR A 317 -0.14 -3.04 21.66
C TYR A 317 -0.74 -4.32 21.06
N GLU A 318 -0.58 -4.55 19.75
CA GLU A 318 -1.01 -5.78 19.06
C GLU A 318 0.01 -6.93 19.12
N CYS A 319 1.27 -6.65 19.47
CA CYS A 319 2.36 -7.62 19.51
C CYS A 319 2.05 -8.69 20.56
N GLY A 320 1.95 -9.93 20.10
CA GLY A 320 1.53 -11.10 20.88
C GLY A 320 0.03 -11.36 20.90
N PHE A 321 -0.77 -10.59 20.15
CA PHE A 321 -2.19 -10.84 19.89
C PHE A 321 -2.50 -11.09 18.42
N LEU A 322 -1.56 -10.84 17.49
CA LEU A 322 -1.79 -11.01 16.05
C LEU A 322 -2.31 -12.42 15.70
N PRO A 323 -1.72 -13.53 16.19
CA PRO A 323 -2.26 -14.88 15.91
C PRO A 323 -3.67 -15.09 16.46
N ILE A 324 -4.03 -14.44 17.57
CA ILE A 324 -5.38 -14.48 18.14
C ILE A 324 -6.35 -13.73 17.22
N LEU A 325 -5.97 -12.52 16.77
CA LEU A 325 -6.80 -11.72 15.86
C LEU A 325 -7.03 -12.46 14.55
N TRP A 326 -5.97 -12.99 13.91
CA TRP A 326 -6.09 -13.76 12.68
C TRP A 326 -6.91 -15.06 12.88
N GLY A 327 -6.57 -15.85 13.91
CA GLY A 327 -7.28 -17.10 14.23
C GLY A 327 -8.72 -16.93 14.73
N SER A 328 -9.10 -15.73 15.17
CA SER A 328 -10.49 -15.42 15.52
C SER A 328 -11.40 -15.34 14.29
N GLY A 329 -10.82 -15.16 13.10
CA GLY A 329 -11.52 -14.85 11.86
C GLY A 329 -11.81 -13.36 11.70
N ALA A 330 -11.33 -12.48 12.58
CA ALA A 330 -11.51 -11.04 12.47
C ALA A 330 -11.07 -10.53 11.09
N SER A 331 -11.92 -9.75 10.44
CA SER A 331 -11.60 -9.13 9.16
C SER A 331 -10.43 -8.14 9.31
N ILE A 332 -9.78 -7.80 8.19
CA ILE A 332 -8.73 -6.79 8.17
C ILE A 332 -9.18 -5.44 8.75
N THR A 333 -10.47 -5.10 8.59
CA THR A 333 -11.03 -3.85 9.13
C THR A 333 -11.06 -3.84 10.66
N CYS A 334 -11.15 -5.00 11.31
CA CYS A 334 -11.04 -5.08 12.77
C CYS A 334 -9.62 -4.77 13.24
N HIS A 335 -8.61 -5.29 12.54
CA HIS A 335 -7.21 -4.96 12.81
C HIS A 335 -6.94 -3.47 12.57
N MET A 336 -7.49 -2.89 11.50
CA MET A 336 -7.41 -1.46 11.25
C MET A 336 -8.11 -0.64 12.35
N ALA A 337 -9.28 -1.06 12.85
CA ALA A 337 -9.98 -0.36 13.95
C ALA A 337 -9.11 -0.29 15.22
N LEU A 338 -8.41 -1.39 15.56
CA LEU A 338 -7.42 -1.42 16.64
C LEU A 338 -6.28 -0.42 16.41
N ARG A 339 -5.76 -0.36 15.18
CA ARG A 339 -4.68 0.56 14.80
C ARG A 339 -5.12 2.03 14.74
N MET A 340 -6.38 2.33 14.46
CA MET A 340 -6.90 3.70 14.53
C MET A 340 -6.80 4.27 15.95
N ILE A 341 -6.97 3.43 16.97
CA ILE A 341 -6.79 3.82 18.38
C ILE A 341 -5.30 3.85 18.75
N THR A 342 -4.56 2.78 18.50
CA THR A 342 -3.19 2.60 19.03
C THR A 342 -2.12 3.51 18.46
N GLN A 343 -2.43 4.29 17.43
CA GLN A 343 -1.53 5.31 16.89
C GLN A 343 -1.49 6.59 17.76
N ARG A 344 -2.40 6.75 18.72
CA ARG A 344 -2.48 7.90 19.65
C ARG A 344 -2.65 7.40 21.09
N SER A 345 -2.49 8.28 22.07
CA SER A 345 -2.71 7.94 23.49
C SER A 345 -4.18 8.07 23.88
N GLY A 346 -4.56 7.47 25.01
CA GLY A 346 -5.90 7.67 25.57
C GLY A 346 -6.19 9.12 25.95
N GLU A 347 -5.19 9.88 26.41
CA GLU A 347 -5.38 11.31 26.70
C GLU A 347 -5.68 12.13 25.45
N TYR A 348 -5.08 11.78 24.31
CA TYR A 348 -5.41 12.42 23.03
C TYR A 348 -6.89 12.26 22.70
N PHE A 349 -7.43 11.04 22.82
CA PHE A 349 -8.85 10.79 22.55
C PHE A 349 -9.78 11.47 23.54
N ALA A 350 -9.40 11.49 24.83
CA ALA A 350 -10.15 12.22 25.86
C ALA A 350 -10.21 13.73 25.54
N LYS A 351 -9.10 14.31 25.06
CA LYS A 351 -9.01 15.73 24.70
C LYS A 351 -9.89 16.10 23.50
N ILE A 352 -9.93 15.27 22.46
CA ILE A 352 -10.69 15.58 21.24
C ILE A 352 -12.17 15.20 21.33
N LYS A 353 -12.58 14.39 22.31
CA LYS A 353 -13.99 13.97 22.54
C LYS A 353 -15.02 15.10 22.36
N PRO A 354 -14.87 16.30 22.98
CA PRO A 354 -15.85 17.37 22.84
C PRO A 354 -15.92 17.98 21.43
N GLU A 355 -14.91 17.77 20.59
CA GLU A 355 -14.83 18.37 19.25
C GLU A 355 -15.47 17.47 18.17
N LEU A 356 -15.44 16.15 18.35
CA LEU A 356 -15.72 15.18 17.29
C LEU A 356 -17.10 15.35 16.62
N ALA A 357 -18.14 15.62 17.40
CA ALA A 357 -19.51 15.75 16.89
C ALA A 357 -19.78 17.11 16.21
N GLY A 358 -18.93 18.13 16.41
CA GLY A 358 -19.21 19.52 16.02
C GLY A 358 -18.40 20.05 14.83
N LEU A 359 -17.55 19.22 14.22
CA LEU A 359 -16.66 19.66 13.15
C LEU A 359 -17.38 19.81 11.81
N THR A 360 -17.26 21.00 11.23
CA THR A 360 -17.65 21.27 9.84
C THR A 360 -16.66 20.65 8.85
N ASN A 361 -17.08 20.45 7.60
CA ASN A 361 -16.22 19.92 6.54
C ASN A 361 -14.98 20.80 6.31
N ASP A 362 -15.14 22.14 6.31
CA ASP A 362 -14.02 23.07 6.14
C ASP A 362 -12.98 22.96 7.26
N GLN A 363 -13.44 22.76 8.50
CA GLN A 363 -12.54 22.52 9.63
C GLN A 363 -11.78 21.20 9.45
N ILE A 364 -12.48 20.13 9.04
CA ILE A 364 -11.90 18.81 8.78
C ILE A 364 -10.82 18.87 7.69
N ASP A 365 -11.08 19.59 6.62
CA ASP A 365 -10.17 19.67 5.48
C ASP A 365 -8.84 20.37 5.85
N GLN A 366 -8.90 21.33 6.78
CA GLN A 366 -7.73 22.06 7.30
C GLN A 366 -6.90 21.31 8.34
N LEU A 367 -7.40 20.19 8.89
CA LEU A 367 -6.65 19.40 9.87
C LEU A 367 -5.38 18.75 9.28
N PRO A 368 -4.42 18.34 10.12
CA PRO A 368 -3.33 17.46 9.71
C PRO A 368 -3.83 16.12 9.15
N VAL A 369 -3.09 15.54 8.19
CA VAL A 369 -3.46 14.29 7.50
C VAL A 369 -3.58 13.09 8.45
N ASP A 370 -2.76 13.08 9.51
CA ASP A 370 -2.70 12.03 10.52
C ASP A 370 -3.63 12.27 11.73
N ASP A 371 -4.50 13.29 11.67
CA ASP A 371 -5.46 13.59 12.72
C ASP A 371 -6.68 12.66 12.67
N TYR A 372 -7.08 12.08 13.80
CA TYR A 372 -8.24 11.18 13.86
C TYR A 372 -9.56 11.91 13.52
N ARG A 373 -9.64 13.20 13.84
CA ARG A 373 -10.80 14.04 13.53
C ARG A 373 -11.09 14.13 12.03
N LYS A 374 -10.09 13.91 11.15
CA LYS A 374 -10.31 13.87 9.69
C LYS A 374 -11.20 12.71 9.23
N VAL A 375 -11.11 11.59 9.93
CA VAL A 375 -11.78 10.35 9.54
C VAL A 375 -13.06 10.13 10.31
N TYR A 376 -13.21 10.69 11.51
CA TYR A 376 -14.35 10.41 12.39
C TYR A 376 -15.72 10.59 11.72
N ASN A 377 -15.92 11.65 10.92
CA ASN A 377 -17.18 11.96 10.25
C ASN A 377 -17.38 11.24 8.90
N LEU A 378 -16.54 10.26 8.55
CA LEU A 378 -16.78 9.42 7.38
C LEU A 378 -18.01 8.52 7.60
N VAL A 379 -18.66 8.12 6.50
CA VAL A 379 -19.96 7.46 6.52
C VAL A 379 -19.93 6.13 7.28
N THR A 380 -20.87 5.96 8.23
CA THR A 380 -21.05 4.73 9.03
C THR A 380 -22.31 3.94 8.67
N HIS A 381 -23.28 4.59 8.03
CA HIS A 381 -24.68 4.14 7.87
C HIS A 381 -25.30 3.62 9.19
N GLU A 382 -24.91 4.19 10.33
CA GLU A 382 -25.35 3.72 11.66
C GLU A 382 -26.88 3.59 11.78
N SER A 383 -27.62 4.59 11.31
CA SER A 383 -29.09 4.65 11.37
C SER A 383 -29.80 3.57 10.54
N GLU A 384 -29.12 2.95 9.58
CA GLU A 384 -29.66 1.88 8.74
C GLU A 384 -29.29 0.48 9.23
N ARG A 385 -28.51 0.38 10.32
CA ARG A 385 -28.05 -0.91 10.86
C ARG A 385 -29.09 -1.55 11.76
N THR A 386 -29.20 -2.86 11.63
CA THR A 386 -30.02 -3.68 12.55
C THR A 386 -29.35 -3.78 13.93
N PRO A 387 -30.13 -3.93 15.01
CA PRO A 387 -29.58 -4.23 16.34
C PRO A 387 -28.64 -5.44 16.37
N GLU A 388 -28.91 -6.48 15.58
CA GLU A 388 -28.05 -7.66 15.47
C GLU A 388 -26.65 -7.33 14.94
N ASP A 389 -26.54 -6.56 13.86
CA ASP A 389 -25.24 -6.12 13.31
C ASP A 389 -24.47 -5.27 14.33
N LEU A 390 -25.15 -4.32 14.99
CA LEU A 390 -24.54 -3.49 16.04
C LEU A 390 -24.06 -4.33 17.23
N PHE A 391 -24.84 -5.33 17.66
CA PHE A 391 -24.45 -6.21 18.75
C PHE A 391 -23.18 -7.00 18.44
N GLN A 392 -23.10 -7.60 17.24
CA GLN A 392 -21.92 -8.35 16.82
C GLN A 392 -20.67 -7.47 16.67
N ARG A 393 -20.83 -6.23 16.16
CA ARG A 393 -19.73 -5.25 16.11
C ARG A 393 -19.28 -4.85 17.49
N THR A 394 -20.22 -4.67 18.41
CA THR A 394 -19.90 -4.33 19.80
C THR A 394 -19.10 -5.45 20.47
N LEU A 395 -19.46 -6.72 20.25
CA LEU A 395 -18.65 -7.86 20.72
C LEU A 395 -17.24 -7.88 20.11
N MET A 396 -17.08 -7.47 18.85
CA MET A 396 -15.76 -7.35 18.25
C MET A 396 -14.98 -6.19 18.88
N ALA A 397 -15.65 -5.06 19.14
CA ALA A 397 -15.05 -3.93 19.84
C ALA A 397 -14.59 -4.32 21.26
N THR A 398 -15.34 -5.16 21.99
CA THR A 398 -14.89 -5.67 23.30
C THR A 398 -13.66 -6.56 23.18
N LEU A 399 -13.60 -7.47 22.20
CA LEU A 399 -12.39 -8.26 21.92
C LEU A 399 -11.18 -7.36 21.66
N LEU A 400 -11.32 -6.38 20.78
CA LEU A 400 -10.25 -5.44 20.45
C LEU A 400 -9.82 -4.63 21.68
N ASN A 401 -10.77 -4.12 22.47
CA ASN A 401 -10.49 -3.35 23.69
C ASN A 401 -9.80 -4.19 24.77
N THR A 402 -10.14 -5.47 24.87
CA THR A 402 -9.45 -6.41 25.75
C THR A 402 -8.00 -6.63 25.30
N CYS A 403 -7.75 -6.81 24.00
CA CYS A 403 -6.39 -6.86 23.46
C CYS A 403 -5.60 -5.58 23.74
N LEU A 404 -6.22 -4.40 23.62
CA LEU A 404 -5.61 -3.12 23.99
C LEU A 404 -5.20 -3.09 25.47
N THR A 405 -6.12 -3.44 26.35
CA THR A 405 -5.91 -3.42 27.81
C THR A 405 -4.78 -4.36 28.21
N LEU A 406 -4.82 -5.62 27.77
CA LEU A 406 -3.78 -6.61 28.02
C LEU A 406 -2.45 -6.28 27.30
N GLY A 407 -2.52 -5.53 26.21
CA GLY A 407 -1.38 -5.00 25.46
C GLY A 407 -0.66 -3.84 26.16
N GLY A 408 -1.20 -3.34 27.27
CA GLY A 408 -0.66 -2.21 28.03
C GLY A 408 -1.15 -0.85 27.56
N TYR A 409 -2.24 -0.79 26.79
CA TYR A 409 -3.02 0.44 26.56
C TYR A 409 -3.97 0.68 27.75
N SER A 410 -3.40 0.65 28.95
CA SER A 410 -4.10 0.67 30.24
C SER A 410 -3.76 1.94 31.03
N GLY A 411 -4.35 2.11 32.21
CA GLY A 411 -4.14 3.29 33.06
C GLY A 411 -5.09 4.46 32.78
N LEU A 412 -6.09 4.25 31.91
CA LEU A 412 -7.18 5.20 31.70
C LEU A 412 -8.31 4.94 32.71
N GLY A 413 -9.00 5.99 33.15
CA GLY A 413 -10.19 5.85 33.98
C GLY A 413 -11.27 5.02 33.28
N ALA A 414 -12.16 4.38 34.04
CA ALA A 414 -13.22 3.50 33.50
C ALA A 414 -14.10 4.20 32.44
N GLU A 415 -14.36 5.50 32.62
CA GLU A 415 -15.06 6.32 31.65
C GLU A 415 -14.31 6.41 30.31
N THR A 416 -13.01 6.73 30.34
CA THR A 416 -12.19 6.80 29.14
C THR A 416 -12.06 5.43 28.46
N GLN A 417 -11.97 4.33 29.21
CA GLN A 417 -11.95 2.98 28.63
C GLN A 417 -13.25 2.65 27.88
N ASN A 418 -14.41 2.96 28.47
CA ASN A 418 -15.70 2.77 27.78
C ASN A 418 -15.79 3.64 26.52
N TYR A 419 -15.28 4.88 26.60
CA TYR A 419 -15.23 5.77 25.44
C TYR A 419 -14.33 5.24 24.32
N ILE A 420 -13.14 4.71 24.63
CA ILE A 420 -12.27 4.04 23.65
C ILE A 420 -12.99 2.83 23.02
N GLY A 421 -13.70 2.05 23.83
CA GLY A 421 -14.55 0.95 23.35
C GLY A 421 -15.64 1.41 22.38
N GLY A 422 -16.31 2.53 22.68
CA GLY A 422 -17.25 3.18 21.76
C GLY A 422 -16.59 3.65 20.46
N LEU A 423 -15.38 4.23 20.52
CA LEU A 423 -14.63 4.60 19.32
C LEU A 423 -14.23 3.38 18.47
N LEU A 424 -13.90 2.24 19.10
CA LEU A 424 -13.65 1.00 18.35
C LEU A 424 -14.90 0.54 17.59
N LEU A 425 -16.08 0.59 18.23
CA LEU A 425 -17.35 0.30 17.58
C LEU A 425 -17.61 1.24 16.41
N HIS A 426 -17.47 2.56 16.62
CA HIS A 426 -17.58 3.58 15.56
C HIS A 426 -16.65 3.29 14.38
N ASN A 427 -15.38 3.00 14.67
CA ASN A 427 -14.37 2.68 13.65
C ASN A 427 -14.74 1.41 12.86
N LEU A 428 -15.29 0.39 13.51
CA LEU A 428 -15.77 -0.83 12.82
C LEU A 428 -16.94 -0.53 11.87
N GLN A 429 -17.81 0.42 12.20
CA GLN A 429 -18.90 0.84 11.33
C GLN A 429 -18.37 1.63 10.12
N LEU A 430 -17.48 2.58 10.39
CA LEU A 430 -16.82 3.44 9.39
C LEU A 430 -15.97 2.67 8.39
N LEU A 431 -15.13 1.74 8.85
CA LEU A 431 -14.17 1.05 7.99
C LEU A 431 -14.83 0.16 6.95
N GLN A 432 -16.07 -0.29 7.19
CA GLN A 432 -16.82 -1.10 6.24
C GLN A 432 -17.03 -0.40 4.89
N TYR A 433 -17.18 0.93 4.89
CA TYR A 433 -17.55 1.70 3.71
C TYR A 433 -16.39 2.55 3.15
N ASN A 434 -15.40 2.89 3.99
CA ASN A 434 -14.36 3.85 3.65
C ASN A 434 -12.96 3.23 3.49
N ALA A 435 -12.77 1.96 3.86
CA ALA A 435 -11.49 1.28 3.71
C ALA A 435 -11.24 0.83 2.26
N HIS A 436 -9.98 0.85 1.85
CA HIS A 436 -9.54 0.50 0.51
C HIS A 436 -8.63 -0.72 0.54
N GLU A 437 -8.81 -1.60 -0.45
CA GLU A 437 -7.90 -2.72 -0.69
C GLU A 437 -6.57 -2.22 -1.27
N VAL A 438 -5.47 -2.53 -0.59
CA VAL A 438 -4.10 -2.35 -1.08
C VAL A 438 -3.68 -3.62 -1.82
N SER A 439 -3.28 -3.46 -3.07
CA SER A 439 -2.97 -4.58 -3.97
C SER A 439 -1.51 -4.62 -4.43
N GLU A 440 -1.02 -5.83 -4.71
CA GLU A 440 0.22 -6.13 -5.43
C GLU A 440 -0.10 -6.87 -6.72
N MET A 441 0.54 -6.48 -7.82
CA MET A 441 0.42 -7.19 -9.09
C MET A 441 1.41 -8.36 -9.14
N ILE A 442 0.90 -9.59 -9.22
CA ILE A 442 1.72 -10.80 -9.24
C ILE A 442 1.75 -11.44 -10.62
N ARG A 443 2.95 -11.84 -11.06
CA ARG A 443 3.21 -12.63 -12.27
C ARG A 443 3.85 -13.96 -11.93
N GLU A 444 3.50 -15.02 -12.64
CA GLU A 444 4.21 -16.31 -12.54
C GLU A 444 5.51 -16.27 -13.36
N LYS A 445 5.47 -15.67 -14.55
CA LYS A 445 6.63 -15.42 -15.42
C LYS A 445 6.66 -13.97 -15.90
N GLU A 446 7.82 -13.52 -16.34
CA GLU A 446 8.04 -12.12 -16.76
C GLU A 446 7.05 -11.62 -17.82
N ASN A 447 6.66 -12.50 -18.75
CA ASN A 447 5.73 -12.19 -19.84
C ASN A 447 4.25 -12.49 -19.53
N ASP A 448 3.93 -12.96 -18.33
CA ASP A 448 2.54 -13.27 -17.98
C ASP A 448 1.72 -12.01 -17.69
N VAL A 449 0.43 -12.11 -17.96
CA VAL A 449 -0.54 -11.08 -17.54
C VAL A 449 -0.58 -11.06 -16.01
N GLY A 450 -0.22 -9.91 -15.43
CA GLY A 450 -0.22 -9.73 -13.98
C GLY A 450 -1.62 -9.85 -13.39
N LYS A 451 -1.74 -10.55 -12.26
CA LYS A 451 -2.96 -10.63 -11.47
C LYS A 451 -2.87 -9.67 -10.29
N SER A 452 -3.89 -8.84 -10.09
CA SER A 452 -3.98 -7.99 -8.91
C SER A 452 -4.39 -8.84 -7.71
N ILE A 453 -3.56 -8.85 -6.68
CA ILE A 453 -3.77 -9.60 -5.44
C ILE A 453 -3.92 -8.64 -4.28
N PHE A 454 -4.94 -8.85 -3.46
CA PHE A 454 -5.20 -8.08 -2.24
C PHE A 454 -4.20 -8.51 -1.15
N ILE A 455 -3.38 -7.58 -0.68
CA ILE A 455 -2.32 -7.85 0.31
C ILE A 455 -2.58 -7.24 1.70
N GLY A 456 -3.47 -6.25 1.78
CA GLY A 456 -3.80 -5.56 3.03
C GLY A 456 -4.76 -4.40 2.82
N GLY A 457 -5.33 -3.86 3.88
CA GLY A 457 -6.29 -2.75 3.84
C GLY A 457 -5.68 -1.42 4.29
N GLY A 458 -6.22 -0.30 3.80
CA GLY A 458 -5.84 1.05 4.19
C GLY A 458 -7.01 2.03 4.18
N LEU A 459 -7.03 2.98 5.12
CA LEU A 459 -7.97 4.12 5.12
C LEU A 459 -7.21 5.38 4.68
N TYR A 460 -7.70 6.03 3.63
CA TYR A 460 -7.07 7.16 2.98
C TYR A 460 -8.06 8.33 3.03
N PRO A 461 -7.87 9.30 3.96
CA PRO A 461 -8.89 10.32 4.24
C PRO A 461 -9.36 11.08 3.01
N THR A 462 -8.44 11.43 2.12
CA THR A 462 -8.75 12.18 0.90
C THR A 462 -9.36 11.28 -0.17
N LEU A 463 -8.78 10.08 -0.39
CA LEU A 463 -9.31 9.12 -1.37
C LEU A 463 -10.73 8.66 -1.03
N ALA A 464 -11.08 8.52 0.26
CA ALA A 464 -12.43 8.15 0.69
C ALA A 464 -13.52 9.15 0.24
N LEU A 465 -13.14 10.33 -0.24
CA LEU A 465 -14.05 11.35 -0.80
C LEU A 465 -14.21 11.22 -2.32
N PHE A 466 -13.61 10.23 -2.96
CA PHE A 466 -13.80 9.97 -4.39
C PHE A 466 -15.01 9.05 -4.53
N ASN A 467 -16.11 9.59 -5.03
CA ASN A 467 -17.34 8.82 -5.24
C ASN A 467 -17.24 7.89 -6.45
N HIS A 468 -18.21 6.98 -6.55
CA HIS A 468 -18.22 5.92 -7.54
C HIS A 468 -18.70 6.35 -8.94
N SER A 469 -18.05 5.84 -9.97
CA SER A 469 -18.61 5.67 -11.32
C SER A 469 -18.29 4.29 -11.90
N CYS A 470 -19.22 3.73 -12.66
CA CYS A 470 -18.99 2.49 -13.41
C CYS A 470 -18.08 2.71 -14.64
N ASP A 471 -17.90 3.96 -15.07
CA ASP A 471 -16.88 4.42 -16.04
C ASP A 471 -16.01 5.49 -15.34
N PRO A 472 -15.04 5.07 -14.51
CA PRO A 472 -14.26 5.96 -13.65
C PRO A 472 -13.35 6.91 -14.45
N GLY A 473 -13.13 8.11 -13.92
CA GLY A 473 -12.18 9.10 -14.47
C GLY A 473 -10.72 8.79 -14.13
N VAL A 474 -10.51 7.99 -13.08
CA VAL A 474 -9.20 7.75 -12.48
C VAL A 474 -8.93 6.26 -12.32
N THR A 475 -7.65 5.92 -12.21
CA THR A 475 -7.19 4.64 -11.68
C THR A 475 -6.33 4.89 -10.45
N ARG A 476 -6.35 3.95 -9.51
CA ARG A 476 -5.46 3.92 -8.35
C ARG A 476 -4.48 2.76 -8.44
N TYR A 477 -3.28 2.96 -7.90
CA TYR A 477 -2.27 1.93 -7.68
C TYR A 477 -1.45 2.29 -6.44
N TYR A 478 -0.66 1.35 -5.92
CA TYR A 478 0.01 1.52 -4.63
C TYR A 478 1.52 1.44 -4.76
N ARG A 479 2.24 2.22 -3.97
CA ARG A 479 3.70 2.12 -3.77
C ARG A 479 3.98 1.88 -2.30
N GLY A 480 4.26 0.62 -1.95
CA GLY A 480 4.09 0.16 -0.59
C GLY A 480 2.61 0.33 -0.19
N ASN A 481 2.35 1.08 0.87
CA ASN A 481 1.00 1.45 1.30
C ASN A 481 0.57 2.86 0.86
N GLN A 482 1.40 3.63 0.13
CA GLN A 482 0.98 4.93 -0.40
C GLN A 482 0.09 4.72 -1.63
N VAL A 483 -1.10 5.32 -1.65
CA VAL A 483 -1.95 5.32 -2.85
C VAL A 483 -1.51 6.40 -3.83
N CYS A 484 -1.54 6.07 -5.12
CA CYS A 484 -1.36 6.98 -6.24
C CYS A 484 -2.64 6.98 -7.08
N VAL A 485 -3.29 8.13 -7.25
CA VAL A 485 -4.46 8.31 -8.11
C VAL A 485 -4.08 9.11 -9.33
N ARG A 486 -4.41 8.58 -10.52
CA ARG A 486 -4.07 9.19 -11.81
C ARG A 486 -5.25 9.13 -12.77
N THR A 487 -5.45 10.16 -13.56
CA THR A 487 -6.52 10.22 -14.56
C THR A 487 -6.28 9.25 -15.72
N VAL A 488 -7.34 8.58 -16.18
CA VAL A 488 -7.33 7.67 -17.34
C VAL A 488 -8.16 8.17 -18.53
N LYS A 489 -8.75 9.35 -18.40
CA LYS A 489 -9.46 10.07 -19.46
C LYS A 489 -9.46 11.57 -19.17
N ASN A 490 -9.96 12.36 -20.12
CA ASN A 490 -10.28 13.76 -19.86
C ASN A 490 -11.42 13.86 -18.84
N ILE A 491 -11.30 14.76 -17.87
CA ILE A 491 -12.36 15.08 -16.91
C ILE A 491 -12.61 16.59 -17.00
N PRO A 492 -13.78 17.03 -17.48
CA PRO A 492 -14.08 18.46 -17.62
C PRO A 492 -14.08 19.18 -16.27
N ALA A 493 -13.82 20.49 -16.29
CA ALA A 493 -14.06 21.37 -15.16
C ALA A 493 -15.47 21.18 -14.59
N ASP A 494 -15.60 21.35 -13.28
CA ASP A 494 -16.81 21.19 -12.47
C ASP A 494 -17.40 19.78 -12.47
N SER A 495 -16.80 18.80 -13.15
CA SER A 495 -17.25 17.41 -13.09
C SER A 495 -16.77 16.70 -11.82
N MET A 496 -17.53 15.70 -11.38
CA MET A 496 -17.11 14.78 -10.33
C MET A 496 -15.88 13.98 -10.77
N VAL A 497 -14.88 13.89 -9.91
CA VAL A 497 -13.70 13.05 -10.09
C VAL A 497 -13.98 11.70 -9.46
N ALA A 498 -14.62 10.83 -10.24
CA ALA A 498 -15.10 9.55 -9.74
C ALA A 498 -14.07 8.42 -9.89
N GLU A 499 -13.96 7.57 -8.86
CA GLU A 499 -13.24 6.31 -8.89
C GLU A 499 -14.18 5.09 -9.04
N ASN A 500 -13.62 3.88 -8.95
CA ASN A 500 -14.39 2.65 -9.06
C ASN A 500 -14.40 1.83 -7.76
N TYR A 501 -15.59 1.40 -7.35
CA TYR A 501 -15.84 0.62 -6.13
C TYR A 501 -15.99 -0.88 -6.44
N GLY A 502 -15.52 -1.31 -7.62
CA GLY A 502 -15.53 -2.72 -8.04
C GLY A 502 -16.22 -2.95 -9.39
N PRO A 503 -17.51 -2.59 -9.58
CA PRO A 503 -18.21 -2.89 -10.82
C PRO A 503 -17.83 -1.93 -11.95
N LEU A 504 -17.28 -2.45 -13.06
CA LEU A 504 -17.08 -1.72 -14.31
C LEU A 504 -18.15 -2.09 -15.34
N PHE A 505 -18.66 -1.11 -16.07
CA PHE A 505 -19.71 -1.33 -17.07
C PHE A 505 -19.24 -2.22 -18.22
N THR A 506 -17.94 -2.18 -18.55
CA THR A 506 -17.33 -3.01 -19.59
C THR A 506 -17.34 -4.51 -19.27
N GLN A 507 -17.57 -4.89 -18.01
CA GLN A 507 -17.45 -6.27 -17.52
C GLN A 507 -18.73 -6.83 -16.90
N ARG A 508 -19.64 -5.98 -16.41
CA ARG A 508 -20.83 -6.40 -15.64
C ARG A 508 -22.06 -5.64 -16.08
N ARG A 509 -23.18 -6.36 -16.21
CA ARG A 509 -24.47 -5.79 -16.64
C ARG A 509 -24.99 -4.79 -15.61
N ARG A 510 -25.80 -3.84 -16.06
CA ARG A 510 -26.28 -2.70 -15.26
C ARG A 510 -26.96 -3.14 -13.96
N ASP A 511 -27.89 -4.08 -14.04
CA ASP A 511 -28.60 -4.66 -12.90
C ASP A 511 -27.67 -5.27 -11.86
N GLU A 512 -26.68 -6.07 -12.27
CA GLU A 512 -25.66 -6.62 -11.36
C GLU A 512 -24.84 -5.52 -10.68
N ARG A 513 -24.45 -4.48 -11.45
CA ARG A 513 -23.68 -3.35 -10.91
C ARG A 513 -24.48 -2.60 -9.85
N LEU A 514 -25.74 -2.28 -10.13
CA LEU A 514 -26.63 -1.57 -9.20
C LEU A 514 -26.89 -2.40 -7.94
N GLN A 515 -27.21 -3.68 -8.09
CA GLN A 515 -27.45 -4.57 -6.94
C GLN A 515 -26.22 -4.69 -6.06
N LYS A 516 -25.02 -4.84 -6.64
CA LYS A 516 -23.78 -4.94 -5.88
C LYS A 516 -23.50 -3.67 -5.08
N LEU A 517 -23.65 -2.50 -5.71
CA LEU A 517 -23.42 -1.21 -5.04
C LEU A 517 -24.46 -0.96 -3.94
N LEU A 518 -25.73 -1.28 -4.18
CA LEU A 518 -26.78 -1.15 -3.19
C LEU A 518 -26.52 -2.05 -1.96
N ASN A 519 -26.13 -3.30 -2.19
CA ASN A 519 -25.86 -4.25 -1.10
C ASN A 519 -24.60 -3.87 -0.29
N GLN A 520 -23.55 -3.39 -0.96
CA GLN A 520 -22.25 -3.16 -0.33
C GLN A 520 -22.08 -1.73 0.21
N TYR A 521 -22.67 -0.73 -0.44
CA TYR A 521 -22.47 0.70 -0.19
C TYR A 521 -23.78 1.49 -0.02
N ARG A 522 -24.95 0.84 -0.07
CA ARG A 522 -26.26 1.45 0.23
C ARG A 522 -26.68 2.61 -0.69
N PHE A 523 -26.19 2.66 -1.93
CA PHE A 523 -26.61 3.66 -2.91
C PHE A 523 -26.89 3.05 -4.29
N THR A 524 -27.65 3.78 -5.11
CA THR A 524 -27.90 3.44 -6.52
C THR A 524 -27.08 4.36 -7.42
N CYS A 525 -26.23 3.79 -8.27
CA CYS A 525 -25.34 4.58 -9.13
C CYS A 525 -26.10 5.28 -10.26
N GLN A 526 -25.83 6.58 -10.43
CA GLN A 526 -26.41 7.45 -11.46
C GLN A 526 -25.39 7.91 -12.51
N CYS A 527 -24.26 7.21 -12.66
CA CYS A 527 -23.30 7.56 -13.72
C CYS A 527 -23.91 7.36 -15.12
N VAL A 528 -23.38 8.05 -16.12
CA VAL A 528 -23.84 7.97 -17.52
C VAL A 528 -23.96 6.52 -18.03
N ALA A 529 -22.99 5.66 -17.69
CA ALA A 529 -23.01 4.25 -18.08
C ALA A 529 -24.13 3.42 -17.45
N CYS A 530 -24.71 3.88 -16.33
CA CYS A 530 -25.89 3.29 -15.70
C CYS A 530 -27.18 3.93 -16.21
N LEU A 531 -27.21 5.24 -16.45
CA LEU A 531 -28.38 5.96 -16.95
C LEU A 531 -28.73 5.55 -18.39
N GLU A 532 -27.71 5.45 -19.25
CA GLU A 532 -27.86 5.08 -20.67
C GLU A 532 -27.77 3.58 -20.93
N ASN A 533 -27.63 2.75 -19.88
CA ASN A 533 -27.48 1.30 -20.00
C ASN A 533 -26.41 0.87 -21.03
N TRP A 534 -25.19 1.41 -20.88
CA TRP A 534 -24.11 1.14 -21.83
C TRP A 534 -23.80 -0.36 -21.97
N PRO A 535 -23.44 -0.81 -23.19
CA PRO A 535 -23.19 -2.22 -23.49
C PRO A 535 -21.90 -2.73 -22.81
N LEU A 536 -21.82 -4.05 -22.63
CA LEU A 536 -20.56 -4.70 -22.23
C LEU A 536 -19.50 -4.50 -23.32
N PHE A 537 -18.21 -4.63 -22.96
CA PHE A 537 -17.13 -4.50 -23.94
C PHE A 537 -17.26 -5.47 -25.13
N THR A 538 -17.76 -6.68 -24.88
CA THR A 538 -18.00 -7.71 -25.90
C THR A 538 -19.22 -7.45 -26.78
N GLU A 539 -20.10 -6.53 -26.36
CA GLU A 539 -21.35 -6.18 -27.04
C GLU A 539 -21.21 -4.83 -27.80
N MET A 540 -20.07 -4.15 -27.69
CA MET A 540 -19.81 -2.90 -28.42
C MET A 540 -19.59 -3.18 -29.91
N ASP A 541 -20.46 -2.61 -30.75
CA ASP A 541 -20.34 -2.71 -32.20
C ASP A 541 -19.19 -1.84 -32.74
N PRO A 542 -18.14 -2.44 -33.34
CA PRO A 542 -17.04 -1.67 -33.93
C PRO A 542 -17.44 -0.91 -35.21
N HIS A 543 -18.59 -1.22 -35.80
CA HIS A 543 -19.12 -0.55 -37.00
C HIS A 543 -19.96 0.68 -36.66
N VAL A 544 -20.13 1.03 -35.38
CA VAL A 544 -20.88 2.22 -34.97
C VAL A 544 -19.94 3.21 -34.29
N ILE A 545 -19.84 4.40 -34.87
CA ILE A 545 -18.99 5.48 -34.38
C ILE A 545 -19.87 6.59 -33.83
N ARG A 546 -19.48 7.15 -32.69
CA ARG A 546 -20.22 8.20 -31.97
C ARG A 546 -19.43 9.49 -32.03
N PHE A 547 -19.92 10.46 -32.80
CA PHE A 547 -19.27 11.77 -32.97
C PHE A 547 -19.93 12.83 -32.10
N ARG A 548 -19.11 13.76 -31.60
CA ARG A 548 -19.61 15.00 -30.99
C ARG A 548 -20.12 15.92 -32.11
N CYS A 549 -21.28 16.53 -31.91
CA CYS A 549 -21.77 17.54 -32.83
C CYS A 549 -20.85 18.79 -32.88
N ASP A 550 -20.58 19.30 -34.07
CA ASP A 550 -19.79 20.53 -34.28
C ASP A 550 -20.53 21.82 -33.86
N GLY A 551 -21.82 21.72 -33.49
CA GLY A 551 -22.58 22.83 -32.92
C GLY A 551 -21.94 23.43 -31.65
N GLY A 552 -20.93 22.80 -31.07
CA GLY A 552 -20.08 23.40 -30.04
C GLY A 552 -20.83 23.64 -28.74
N LYS A 553 -20.68 24.82 -28.13
CA LYS A 553 -21.25 25.13 -26.81
C LYS A 553 -22.79 25.13 -26.76
N ILE A 554 -23.47 25.15 -27.91
CA ILE A 554 -24.93 25.19 -28.00
C ILE A 554 -25.55 23.80 -28.24
N CYS A 555 -24.75 22.76 -28.49
CA CYS A 555 -25.28 21.41 -28.75
C CYS A 555 -24.36 20.32 -28.17
N SER A 556 -24.92 19.50 -27.28
CA SER A 556 -24.25 18.34 -26.69
C SER A 556 -24.66 17.02 -27.34
N ASN A 557 -25.35 17.07 -28.49
CA ASN A 557 -25.86 15.89 -29.16
C ASN A 557 -24.73 14.97 -29.65
N VAL A 558 -25.01 13.68 -29.67
CA VAL A 558 -24.09 12.64 -30.15
C VAL A 558 -24.65 12.07 -31.44
N LEU A 559 -23.87 12.19 -32.52
CA LEU A 559 -24.22 11.64 -33.82
C LEU A 559 -23.75 10.18 -33.88
N ILE A 560 -24.69 9.25 -34.02
CA ILE A 560 -24.42 7.81 -34.11
C ILE A 560 -24.37 7.43 -35.59
N ILE A 561 -23.19 7.04 -36.06
CA ILE A 561 -22.90 6.92 -37.48
C ILE A 561 -22.37 5.51 -37.80
N PRO A 562 -22.94 4.81 -38.80
CA PRO A 562 -22.36 3.57 -39.32
C PRO A 562 -20.98 3.82 -39.96
N ALA A 563 -20.06 2.88 -39.79
CA ALA A 563 -18.70 2.97 -40.34
C ALA A 563 -18.68 3.02 -41.87
N GLU A 564 -19.70 2.47 -42.55
CA GLU A 564 -19.82 2.44 -44.01
C GLU A 564 -20.49 3.69 -44.62
N ILE A 565 -20.68 4.78 -43.86
CA ILE A 565 -21.31 6.00 -44.38
C ILE A 565 -20.45 6.66 -45.49
N ASN A 566 -21.10 7.09 -46.58
CA ASN A 566 -20.46 7.83 -47.67
C ASN A 566 -20.58 9.35 -47.54
N ASP A 567 -21.48 9.83 -46.67
CA ASP A 567 -21.70 11.26 -46.40
C ASP A 567 -20.80 11.76 -45.27
N PHE A 568 -19.93 12.71 -45.58
CA PHE A 568 -19.00 13.30 -44.60
C PHE A 568 -19.58 14.47 -43.81
N MET A 569 -20.71 15.01 -44.24
CA MET A 569 -21.40 16.13 -43.60
C MET A 569 -22.73 15.64 -43.06
N VAL A 570 -22.79 15.39 -41.76
CA VAL A 570 -23.99 14.85 -41.12
C VAL A 570 -24.75 15.95 -40.41
N LYS A 571 -26.01 16.15 -40.76
CA LYS A 571 -26.88 17.13 -40.11
C LYS A 571 -27.31 16.65 -38.72
N CYS A 572 -27.08 17.47 -37.71
CA CYS A 572 -27.54 17.23 -36.35
C CYS A 572 -29.06 17.43 -36.25
N THR A 573 -29.76 16.47 -35.64
CA THR A 573 -31.21 16.52 -35.44
C THR A 573 -31.64 17.50 -34.36
N GLU A 574 -30.75 17.87 -33.43
CA GLU A 574 -31.06 18.78 -32.33
C GLU A 574 -30.82 20.25 -32.68
N CYS A 575 -29.62 20.59 -33.20
CA CYS A 575 -29.27 21.99 -33.49
C CYS A 575 -29.34 22.34 -34.99
N GLY A 576 -29.47 21.36 -35.88
CA GLY A 576 -29.52 21.58 -37.33
C GLY A 576 -28.17 21.83 -38.00
N GLU A 577 -27.08 21.95 -37.25
CA GLU A 577 -25.71 22.13 -37.76
C GLU A 577 -25.18 20.89 -38.48
N HIS A 578 -24.31 21.07 -39.46
CA HIS A 578 -23.67 19.95 -40.16
C HIS A 578 -22.28 19.67 -39.55
N THR A 579 -22.09 18.46 -39.05
CA THR A 579 -20.84 17.99 -38.46
C THR A 579 -19.98 17.30 -39.50
N ASN A 580 -18.71 17.68 -39.58
CA ASN A 580 -17.75 17.07 -40.50
C ASN A 580 -17.10 15.83 -39.86
N ILE A 581 -17.64 14.65 -40.18
CA ILE A 581 -17.16 13.39 -39.59
C ILE A 581 -15.83 12.90 -40.19
N MET A 582 -15.38 13.45 -41.33
CA MET A 582 -14.11 13.07 -41.96
C MET A 582 -12.93 13.30 -41.02
N LYS A 583 -12.99 14.35 -40.18
CA LYS A 583 -11.98 14.63 -39.16
C LYS A 583 -11.86 13.46 -38.18
N GLY A 584 -12.97 12.96 -37.64
CA GLY A 584 -12.93 11.87 -36.67
C GLY A 584 -12.65 10.50 -37.29
N LEU A 585 -13.03 10.26 -38.56
CA LEU A 585 -12.59 9.07 -39.31
C LEU A 585 -11.07 9.06 -39.49
N LYS A 586 -10.47 10.20 -39.82
CA LYS A 586 -9.00 10.34 -39.87
C LYS A 586 -8.37 10.13 -38.49
N THR A 587 -8.95 10.70 -37.44
CA THR A 587 -8.52 10.45 -36.05
C THR A 587 -8.49 8.96 -35.72
N LEU A 588 -9.52 8.19 -36.10
CA LEU A 588 -9.56 6.75 -35.86
C LEU A 588 -8.39 6.03 -36.56
N GLN A 589 -8.10 6.37 -37.81
CA GLN A 589 -6.95 5.83 -38.56
C GLN A 589 -5.62 6.16 -37.87
N ASP A 590 -5.42 7.42 -37.46
CA ASP A 590 -4.21 7.85 -36.78
C ASP A 590 -4.03 7.12 -35.42
N THR A 591 -5.13 6.85 -34.72
CA THR A 591 -5.11 6.18 -33.41
C THR A 591 -4.78 4.69 -33.48
N ASP A 592 -5.04 4.00 -34.60
CA ASP A 592 -4.65 2.59 -34.77
C ASP A 592 -3.12 2.42 -34.77
N MET A 593 -2.40 3.34 -35.43
CA MET A 593 -0.93 3.33 -35.42
C MET A 593 -0.36 3.64 -34.02
N LEU A 594 -0.98 4.57 -33.29
CA LEU A 594 -0.63 4.86 -31.90
C LEU A 594 -0.85 3.64 -31.01
N PHE A 595 -1.99 2.95 -31.15
CA PHE A 595 -2.31 1.76 -30.37
C PHE A 595 -1.31 0.62 -30.60
N LYS A 596 -0.97 0.33 -31.86
CA LYS A 596 0.06 -0.66 -32.23
C LYS A 596 1.41 -0.33 -31.63
N THR A 597 1.81 0.94 -31.70
CA THR A 597 3.07 1.43 -31.12
C THR A 597 3.08 1.30 -29.60
N ALA A 598 2.00 1.73 -28.94
CA ALA A 598 1.86 1.67 -27.49
C ALA A 598 1.91 0.23 -26.98
N THR A 599 1.22 -0.69 -27.66
CA THR A 599 1.22 -2.13 -27.32
C THR A 599 2.61 -2.75 -27.45
N ARG A 600 3.34 -2.42 -28.52
CA ARG A 600 4.73 -2.88 -28.72
C ARG A 600 5.67 -2.37 -27.62
N LEU A 601 5.58 -1.08 -27.27
CA LEU A 601 6.37 -0.46 -26.20
C LEU A 601 6.06 -1.10 -24.84
N HIS A 602 4.77 -1.35 -24.56
CA HIS A 602 4.34 -1.99 -23.33
C HIS A 602 4.93 -3.41 -23.22
N ALA A 603 4.84 -4.21 -24.29
CA ALA A 603 5.41 -5.55 -24.34
C ALA A 603 6.95 -5.57 -24.19
N ALA A 604 7.63 -4.50 -24.59
CA ALA A 604 9.07 -4.32 -24.40
C ALA A 604 9.47 -3.86 -22.98
N GLY A 605 8.50 -3.65 -22.08
CA GLY A 605 8.74 -3.11 -20.74
C GLY A 605 8.98 -1.60 -20.69
N GLU A 606 8.81 -0.89 -21.81
CA GLU A 606 8.94 0.57 -21.93
C GLU A 606 7.64 1.28 -21.52
N TYR A 607 7.19 1.03 -20.28
CA TYR A 607 5.86 1.43 -19.80
C TYR A 607 5.60 2.94 -19.83
N GLU A 608 6.62 3.77 -19.58
CA GLU A 608 6.47 5.23 -19.64
C GLU A 608 6.28 5.72 -21.08
N ALA A 609 7.03 5.16 -22.04
CA ALA A 609 6.86 5.50 -23.45
C ALA A 609 5.50 5.00 -23.99
N ALA A 610 5.10 3.78 -23.62
CA ALA A 610 3.79 3.22 -23.95
C ALA A 610 2.65 4.08 -23.40
N LEU A 611 2.76 4.51 -22.14
CA LEU A 611 1.80 5.38 -21.48
C LEU A 611 1.60 6.69 -22.25
N LEU A 612 2.69 7.35 -22.66
CA LEU A 612 2.61 8.59 -23.42
C LEU A 612 1.88 8.41 -24.76
N LYS A 613 2.05 7.25 -25.42
CA LYS A 613 1.33 6.94 -26.65
C LYS A 613 -0.16 6.71 -26.43
N TYR A 614 -0.54 6.04 -25.34
CA TYR A 614 -1.95 5.96 -24.97
C TYR A 614 -2.54 7.32 -24.56
N VAL A 615 -1.77 8.23 -23.95
CA VAL A 615 -2.23 9.59 -23.64
C VAL A 615 -2.51 10.38 -24.92
N GLU A 616 -1.60 10.31 -25.88
CA GLU A 616 -1.74 10.91 -27.21
C GLU A 616 -3.01 10.39 -27.91
N MET A 617 -3.20 9.06 -27.91
CA MET A 617 -4.38 8.40 -28.45
C MET A 617 -5.68 8.88 -27.76
N MET A 618 -5.73 8.85 -26.42
CA MET A 618 -6.89 9.28 -25.63
C MET A 618 -7.25 10.75 -25.87
N THR A 619 -6.24 11.61 -25.95
CA THR A 619 -6.42 13.05 -26.21
C THR A 619 -7.04 13.26 -27.58
N THR A 620 -6.46 12.63 -28.62
CA THR A 620 -6.92 12.75 -30.01
C THR A 620 -8.36 12.26 -30.17
N MET A 621 -8.69 11.09 -29.61
CA MET A 621 -10.05 10.54 -29.70
C MET A 621 -11.10 11.40 -28.99
N SER A 622 -10.78 11.98 -27.83
CA SER A 622 -11.73 12.76 -27.01
C SER A 622 -12.14 14.11 -27.63
N GLU A 623 -11.40 14.59 -28.63
CA GLU A 623 -11.72 15.84 -29.33
C GLU A 623 -12.97 15.70 -30.20
N VAL A 624 -13.18 14.52 -30.80
CA VAL A 624 -14.18 14.30 -31.87
C VAL A 624 -15.17 13.19 -31.56
N LEU A 625 -14.80 12.22 -30.72
CA LEU A 625 -15.62 11.05 -30.40
C LEU A 625 -16.20 11.11 -28.99
N VAL A 626 -17.31 10.40 -28.78
CA VAL A 626 -18.03 10.33 -27.49
C VAL A 626 -18.24 8.87 -27.09
N PRO A 627 -17.79 8.43 -25.90
CA PRO A 627 -18.03 7.06 -25.42
C PRO A 627 -19.55 6.76 -25.27
N PRO A 628 -19.94 5.47 -25.27
CA PRO A 628 -19.08 4.29 -25.30
C PRO A 628 -18.74 3.85 -26.73
N TYR A 629 -17.47 3.54 -26.98
CA TYR A 629 -17.00 2.83 -28.18
C TYR A 629 -15.72 2.08 -27.85
N ARG A 630 -15.46 1.01 -28.60
CA ARG A 630 -14.50 -0.02 -28.21
C ARG A 630 -13.07 0.49 -28.02
N ASP A 631 -12.57 1.29 -28.97
CA ASP A 631 -11.17 1.75 -28.98
C ASP A 631 -10.85 2.73 -27.85
N TYR A 632 -11.83 3.52 -27.41
CA TYR A 632 -11.73 4.35 -26.22
C TYR A 632 -11.40 3.52 -24.98
N HIS A 633 -12.17 2.45 -24.76
CA HIS A 633 -12.01 1.61 -23.57
C HIS A 633 -10.77 0.74 -23.66
N LEU A 634 -10.34 0.32 -24.86
CA LEU A 634 -9.01 -0.27 -25.04
C LEU A 634 -7.90 0.69 -24.65
N CYS A 635 -7.98 1.96 -25.06
CA CYS A 635 -7.00 2.97 -24.66
C CYS A 635 -7.00 3.22 -23.16
N GLN A 636 -8.17 3.29 -22.50
CA GLN A 636 -8.26 3.39 -21.04
C GLN A 636 -7.61 2.18 -20.34
N GLN A 637 -7.82 0.97 -20.85
CA GLN A 637 -7.19 -0.24 -20.33
C GLN A 637 -5.66 -0.20 -20.52
N GLY A 638 -5.18 0.27 -21.68
CA GLY A 638 -3.76 0.47 -21.96
C GLY A 638 -3.09 1.49 -21.02
N LEU A 639 -3.74 2.63 -20.79
CA LEU A 639 -3.33 3.63 -19.80
C LEU A 639 -3.20 3.00 -18.41
N ARG A 640 -4.26 2.32 -17.95
CA ARG A 640 -4.30 1.66 -16.64
C ARG A 640 -3.20 0.60 -16.51
N ALA A 641 -3.02 -0.25 -17.53
CA ALA A 641 -2.01 -1.30 -17.53
C ALA A 641 -0.60 -0.71 -17.36
N CYS A 642 -0.26 0.37 -18.07
CA CYS A 642 1.03 1.06 -17.90
C CYS A 642 1.16 1.67 -16.50
N MET A 643 0.10 2.28 -15.97
CA MET A 643 0.14 2.92 -14.64
C MET A 643 0.34 1.92 -13.51
N LEU A 644 -0.27 0.75 -13.58
CA LEU A 644 -0.12 -0.33 -12.58
C LEU A 644 1.34 -0.81 -12.46
N GLU A 645 2.14 -0.71 -13.54
CA GLU A 645 3.56 -1.07 -13.52
C GLU A 645 4.42 -0.14 -12.66
N PHE A 646 3.93 1.06 -12.34
CA PHE A 646 4.61 1.99 -11.45
C PHE A 646 4.31 1.74 -9.96
N GLY A 647 3.48 0.74 -9.66
CA GLY A 647 3.07 0.35 -8.32
C GLY A 647 3.75 -0.92 -7.80
N ASN A 648 3.12 -1.52 -6.79
CA ASN A 648 3.51 -2.79 -6.20
C ASN A 648 3.39 -3.91 -7.24
N ARG A 649 4.51 -4.57 -7.53
CA ARG A 649 4.57 -5.68 -8.45
C ARG A 649 5.62 -6.70 -8.04
N TYR A 650 5.32 -7.97 -8.33
CA TYR A 650 6.22 -9.07 -8.06
C TYR A 650 6.08 -10.16 -9.13
N THR A 651 7.21 -10.58 -9.68
CA THR A 651 7.28 -11.77 -10.55
C THR A 651 7.87 -12.90 -9.73
N ARG A 652 7.12 -14.00 -9.60
CA ARG A 652 7.58 -15.20 -8.90
C ARG A 652 8.82 -15.74 -9.61
N ALA A 653 9.89 -15.98 -8.87
CA ALA A 653 11.06 -16.62 -9.44
C ALA A 653 10.70 -18.05 -9.83
N ILE A 654 10.93 -18.42 -11.09
CA ILE A 654 10.92 -19.82 -11.50
C ILE A 654 12.07 -20.48 -10.75
N THR A 655 11.77 -21.30 -9.74
CA THR A 655 12.71 -22.31 -9.31
C THR A 655 12.95 -23.20 -10.54
N LYS A 656 14.09 -23.00 -11.22
CA LYS A 656 14.61 -24.04 -12.10
C LYS A 656 14.72 -25.28 -11.22
N LYS A 657 13.84 -26.25 -11.46
CA LYS A 657 13.85 -27.56 -10.80
C LYS A 657 15.21 -28.21 -10.95
#